data_AF-A0A7J6EV11-F1
#
_entry.id   AF-A0A7J6EV11-F1
#
_cell.length_a   1.000
_cell.length_b   1.000
_cell.length_c   1.000
_cell.angle_alpha   90.00
_cell.angle_beta   90.00
_cell.angle_gamma   90.00
#
_symmetry.space_group_name_H-M   'P 1'
#
loop_
_entity.id
_entity.type
_entity.pdbx_description
1 polymer ?
#
loop_
_entity_poly.entity_id
_entity_poly.type
_entity_poly.pdbx_seq_one_letter_code
_entity_poly.pdbx_strand_id
1 'polypeptide(L)'
;DKLKGYENIQYTQSRDRQWHLYTVVDKCVPMQRMFLRTLVRQPTTNGMETTRMAFTSRGILRSLLTAMEELELNAHNTTLKYDHAHMYLYILQEQQLEDLVPYPRRVDVDESVEETVLEAILEELARNIHASVGVRMHKLGVWEWEVKLWISSSGQANGAWRVVVTNVTGRTCTVHVYRELEDNSQHKAVYSSISRMGPLHKVPVNAQYQPLGVLDMKRLLARRSNTTYCYDFPLAFETALEQSWASQSPSIKKPTDKAILNVTELQFAHQNGSWGTPLVPVSRPPGLNDVGMVAWSMEMSTPEFPFGRNILVVANDVTFKAGSFGRKEDAFFLAVSDLACAKKLPLIYLAANSGARLGVAEEIKTCFKVCWYDDLSPERGFKYVYLTSDDYARVGSSVIAHELKLQSGETRWVIDTIVGREDGLGVENLAGSGAIASGYSRAYKETFTLTYVSGRTVGIGAYLARLGMRCIQRLDQPIILTGFSALNTLLGREVYSSHMQLGGPKIMATNGVVHLTVSDDLEGVSAILKWLSYVPSYVGGPLPITPSLDPPERLVEYFPENSCDPRAAIRGVVDGQGKWMGGIFDKNSFVETLDGWARTVVTGRAKLGGIPVGIVAVETQTVMQVIPADPGQLDSHERVVPQAGQVWFPDSATKTAQALLDFNREELPLFILANWRGFSGGQRDLFEGILQAGSTIVENLRTYKQPVFVYIPMMGELRGGAWVVVDSQINSDHIEMYADETAKGNVLEPEGTIEIKFRTKELLECMGRLDQQLIHLKEKLEEAESSGTQGLVESLQQQIRAREKQLSPLYTQIATKFAELHDTSLRMAAKGVVKEILEWKQSRSFFYKRLRRRIAEDSLIKTIIEAAGHQLPYKSARDLIITWFLDSDISRIEQNAWTDDEAFFKWKDDPKNYEAKVKELRVQKIVLQLSNIGNSTSDLEVLPQGLATLLSKVDPTRRLVLIEELRKVLG
;
A
#
# COMPACT_ATOMS: atom_id res chain seq x y z
N ASP A 1 -49.01 -5.89 3.48
CA ASP A 1 -48.76 -7.17 4.19
C ASP A 1 -47.35 -7.35 4.72
N LYS A 2 -46.29 -7.18 3.91
CA LYS A 2 -44.91 -7.41 4.38
C LYS A 2 -44.47 -6.62 5.63
N LEU A 3 -45.09 -5.47 5.93
CA LEU A 3 -44.79 -4.64 7.11
C LEU A 3 -45.71 -4.92 8.32
N LYS A 4 -46.72 -5.80 8.21
CA LYS A 4 -47.71 -6.03 9.28
C LYS A 4 -47.11 -6.59 10.58
N GLY A 5 -45.90 -7.15 10.53
CA GLY A 5 -45.18 -7.61 11.73
C GLY A 5 -44.59 -6.48 12.59
N TYR A 6 -44.57 -5.24 12.08
CA TYR A 6 -44.09 -4.06 12.82
C TYR A 6 -45.26 -3.32 13.48
N GLU A 7 -45.03 -2.88 14.71
CA GLU A 7 -45.97 -2.00 15.44
C GLU A 7 -45.63 -0.53 15.15
N ASN A 8 -46.61 0.36 15.33
CA ASN A 8 -46.45 1.82 15.19
C ASN A 8 -45.88 2.28 13.84
N ILE A 9 -46.36 1.69 12.73
CA ILE A 9 -46.00 2.11 11.37
C ILE A 9 -46.47 3.55 11.14
N GLN A 10 -45.52 4.46 10.90
CA GLN A 10 -45.79 5.86 10.61
C GLN A 10 -45.68 6.12 9.11
N TYR A 11 -46.70 6.74 8.53
CA TYR A 11 -46.69 7.15 7.12
C TYR A 11 -46.17 8.59 6.99
N THR A 12 -45.27 8.82 6.03
CA THR A 12 -44.78 10.14 5.67
C THR A 12 -45.07 10.40 4.19
N GLN A 13 -45.64 11.56 3.88
CA GLN A 13 -45.95 11.95 2.51
C GLN A 13 -44.68 12.43 1.79
N SER A 14 -44.46 11.93 0.58
CA SER A 14 -43.40 12.37 -0.35
C SER A 14 -43.87 13.57 -1.18
N ARG A 15 -42.92 14.41 -1.64
CA ARG A 15 -43.20 15.45 -2.65
C ARG A 15 -43.49 14.82 -4.01
N ASP A 16 -42.80 13.74 -4.35
CA ASP A 16 -43.19 12.88 -5.47
C ASP A 16 -44.32 11.95 -5.01
N ARG A 17 -45.53 12.20 -5.52
CA ARG A 17 -46.74 11.44 -5.19
C ARG A 17 -46.66 9.95 -5.56
N GLN A 18 -45.66 9.52 -6.33
CA GLN A 18 -45.42 8.11 -6.62
C GLN A 18 -44.74 7.37 -5.46
N TRP A 19 -43.96 8.06 -4.63
CA TRP A 19 -43.26 7.47 -3.50
C TRP A 19 -44.08 7.55 -2.20
N HIS A 20 -44.14 6.43 -1.50
CA HIS A 20 -44.78 6.29 -0.19
C HIS A 20 -43.74 5.86 0.84
N LEU A 21 -43.59 6.63 1.91
CA LEU A 21 -42.58 6.41 2.95
C LEU A 21 -43.27 5.86 4.20
N TYR A 22 -42.72 4.77 4.74
CA TYR A 22 -43.20 4.15 5.97
C TYR A 22 -42.03 4.00 6.95
N THR A 23 -42.14 4.60 8.12
CA THR A 23 -41.16 4.48 9.20
C THR A 23 -41.66 3.47 10.22
N VAL A 24 -40.80 2.54 10.63
CA VAL A 24 -41.08 1.54 11.66
C VAL A 24 -39.95 1.51 12.67
N VAL A 25 -40.25 1.05 13.89
CA VAL A 25 -39.24 0.81 14.93
C VAL A 25 -39.07 -0.69 15.11
N ASP A 26 -37.83 -1.16 15.06
CA ASP A 26 -37.53 -2.57 15.33
C ASP A 26 -37.67 -2.85 16.84
N LYS A 27 -38.32 -3.96 17.20
CA LYS A 27 -38.65 -4.30 18.60
C LYS A 27 -37.44 -4.78 19.39
N CYS A 28 -36.53 -5.49 18.73
CA CYS A 28 -35.39 -6.12 19.41
C CYS A 28 -34.30 -5.11 19.77
N VAL A 29 -34.14 -4.07 18.95
CA VAL A 29 -33.24 -2.94 19.17
C VAL A 29 -33.97 -1.69 18.73
N PRO A 30 -34.16 -0.67 19.59
CA PRO A 30 -34.90 0.54 19.25
C PRO A 30 -34.18 1.33 18.15
N MET A 31 -34.46 0.97 16.91
CA MET A 31 -33.86 1.50 15.70
C MET A 31 -34.97 1.81 14.71
N GLN A 32 -34.91 3.00 14.11
CA GLN A 32 -35.85 3.42 13.09
C GLN A 32 -35.41 2.92 11.71
N ARG A 33 -36.32 2.20 11.04
CA ARG A 33 -36.17 1.75 9.65
C ARG A 33 -37.15 2.50 8.77
N MET A 34 -36.71 2.86 7.57
CA MET A 34 -37.55 3.51 6.57
C MET A 34 -37.77 2.60 5.37
N PHE A 35 -39.03 2.42 4.98
CA PHE A 35 -39.44 1.63 3.83
C PHE A 35 -40.08 2.55 2.78
N LEU A 36 -39.44 2.64 1.61
CA LEU A 36 -39.91 3.44 0.50
C LEU A 36 -40.54 2.52 -0.53
N ARG A 37 -41.76 2.83 -0.96
CA ARG A 37 -42.55 2.02 -1.92
C ARG A 37 -43.05 2.88 -3.06
N THR A 38 -42.89 2.42 -4.30
CA THR A 38 -43.41 3.11 -5.49
C THR A 38 -43.95 2.15 -6.54
N LEU A 39 -44.86 2.68 -7.36
CA LEU A 39 -45.34 2.06 -8.59
C LEU A 39 -44.87 2.91 -9.77
N VAL A 40 -43.94 2.39 -10.56
CA VAL A 40 -43.29 3.15 -11.64
C VAL A 40 -44.11 2.98 -12.91
N ARG A 41 -44.67 4.10 -13.39
CA ARG A 41 -45.29 4.20 -14.72
C ARG A 41 -44.27 4.70 -15.73
N GLN A 42 -43.93 3.89 -16.71
CA GLN A 42 -43.05 4.27 -17.82
C GLN A 42 -43.88 4.89 -18.96
N PRO A 43 -43.36 5.91 -19.66
CA PRO A 43 -44.04 6.52 -20.80
C PRO A 43 -43.99 5.62 -22.04
N THR A 44 -45.09 5.52 -22.78
CA THR A 44 -45.19 4.84 -24.09
C THR A 44 -44.51 5.66 -25.20
N THR A 45 -43.21 5.41 -25.42
CA THR A 45 -42.34 5.63 -26.61
C THR A 45 -42.53 6.84 -27.54
N ASN A 46 -41.46 7.62 -27.79
CA ASN A 46 -40.85 7.85 -29.12
C ASN A 46 -39.70 8.86 -29.07
N GLY A 47 -38.47 8.36 -29.19
CA GLY A 47 -37.28 9.16 -29.41
C GLY A 47 -36.09 8.22 -29.57
N MET A 48 -35.62 8.03 -30.81
CA MET A 48 -34.33 7.42 -31.11
C MET A 48 -33.22 8.35 -30.59
N GLU A 49 -33.03 8.39 -29.28
CA GLU A 49 -31.80 8.90 -28.70
C GLU A 49 -30.82 7.74 -28.61
N THR A 50 -29.71 7.82 -29.34
CA THR A 50 -28.55 6.96 -29.20
C THR A 50 -28.02 7.06 -27.77
N THR A 51 -28.54 6.22 -26.87
CA THR A 51 -28.24 6.26 -25.44
C THR A 51 -27.56 4.97 -25.02
N ARG A 52 -26.50 5.08 -24.20
CA ARG A 52 -25.68 3.94 -23.74
C ARG A 52 -26.40 3.01 -22.74
N MET A 53 -27.60 3.34 -22.28
CA MET A 53 -28.30 2.65 -21.19
C MET A 53 -29.68 2.17 -21.65
N ALA A 54 -30.11 0.99 -21.19
CA ALA A 54 -31.40 0.40 -21.57
C ALA A 54 -32.61 1.22 -21.08
N PHE A 55 -33.75 1.07 -21.75
CA PHE A 55 -34.98 1.83 -21.44
C PHE A 55 -35.44 1.59 -20.00
N THR A 56 -35.49 0.32 -19.57
CA THR A 56 -35.90 -0.07 -18.22
C THR A 56 -34.93 0.45 -17.16
N SER A 57 -33.62 0.36 -17.44
CA SER A 57 -32.55 0.84 -16.56
C SER A 57 -32.72 2.31 -16.22
N ARG A 58 -33.01 3.14 -17.23
CA ARG A 58 -33.23 4.58 -17.08
C ARG A 58 -34.46 4.88 -16.22
N GLY A 59 -35.54 4.13 -16.40
CA GLY A 59 -36.75 4.26 -15.59
C GLY A 59 -36.52 3.95 -14.11
N ILE A 60 -35.82 2.84 -13.83
CA ILE A 60 -35.44 2.45 -12.47
C ILE A 60 -34.52 3.49 -11.84
N LEU A 61 -33.44 3.87 -12.54
CA LEU A 61 -32.46 4.84 -12.05
C LEU A 61 -33.11 6.18 -11.70
N ARG A 62 -33.96 6.72 -12.58
CA ARG A 62 -34.69 7.98 -12.34
C ARG A 62 -35.54 7.89 -11.07
N SER A 63 -36.29 6.80 -10.90
CA SER A 63 -37.15 6.63 -9.73
C SER A 63 -36.35 6.50 -8.43
N LEU A 64 -35.24 5.76 -8.45
CA LEU A 64 -34.31 5.63 -7.32
C LEU A 64 -33.68 6.98 -6.94
N LEU A 65 -33.27 7.80 -7.92
CA LEU A 65 -32.74 9.14 -7.66
C LEU A 65 -33.76 10.02 -6.93
N THR A 66 -35.02 9.99 -7.35
CA THR A 66 -36.10 10.73 -6.66
C THR A 66 -36.32 10.20 -5.24
N ALA A 67 -36.26 8.88 -5.03
CA ALA A 67 -36.34 8.29 -3.70
C ALA A 67 -35.23 8.82 -2.77
N MET A 68 -34.02 8.94 -3.30
CA MET A 68 -32.84 9.41 -2.57
C MET A 68 -32.91 10.90 -2.24
N GLU A 69 -33.48 11.72 -3.12
CA GLU A 69 -33.77 13.14 -2.83
C GLU A 69 -34.78 13.29 -1.70
N GLU A 70 -35.82 12.46 -1.65
CA GLU A 70 -36.78 12.46 -0.53
C GLU A 70 -36.12 11.99 0.78
N LEU A 71 -35.20 11.03 0.70
CA LEU A 71 -34.40 10.60 1.84
C LEU A 71 -33.49 11.70 2.38
N GLU A 72 -32.82 12.45 1.51
CA GLU A 72 -31.94 13.57 1.87
C GLU A 72 -32.69 14.68 2.59
N LEU A 73 -33.88 15.03 2.12
CA LEU A 73 -34.71 16.05 2.76
C LEU A 73 -35.19 15.63 4.14
N ASN A 74 -35.59 14.37 4.28
CA ASN A 74 -36.02 13.84 5.57
C ASN A 74 -34.85 13.67 6.55
N ALA A 75 -33.61 13.53 6.07
CA ALA A 75 -32.42 13.40 6.92
C ALA A 75 -32.12 14.65 7.75
N HIS A 76 -32.64 15.82 7.38
CA HIS A 76 -32.50 17.06 8.16
C HIS A 76 -33.51 17.19 9.30
N ASN A 77 -34.52 16.32 9.36
CA ASN A 77 -35.50 16.31 10.43
C ASN A 77 -35.07 15.36 11.55
N THR A 78 -34.73 15.90 12.72
CA THR A 78 -34.18 15.13 13.86
C THR A 78 -35.15 14.08 14.41
N THR A 79 -36.46 14.21 14.20
CA THR A 79 -37.47 13.21 14.58
C THR A 79 -37.61 12.05 13.59
N LEU A 80 -37.07 12.16 12.38
CA LEU A 80 -37.16 11.16 11.30
C LEU A 80 -35.80 10.53 10.96
N LYS A 81 -34.80 10.61 11.84
CA LYS A 81 -33.46 10.07 11.57
C LYS A 81 -33.50 8.54 11.51
N TYR A 82 -33.54 7.98 10.31
CA TYR A 82 -33.51 6.54 10.06
C TYR A 82 -32.07 6.04 9.91
N ASP A 83 -31.82 4.85 10.46
CA ASP A 83 -30.52 4.19 10.37
C ASP A 83 -30.47 3.18 9.20
N HIS A 84 -31.61 2.74 8.70
CA HIS A 84 -31.69 1.72 7.67
C HIS A 84 -32.87 1.96 6.75
N ALA A 85 -32.61 2.09 5.46
CA ALA A 85 -33.63 2.28 4.43
C ALA A 85 -33.71 1.09 3.47
N HIS A 86 -34.94 0.74 3.07
CA HIS A 86 -35.21 -0.24 2.02
C HIS A 86 -36.15 0.37 0.97
N MET A 87 -35.76 0.29 -0.29
CA MET A 87 -36.56 0.77 -1.43
C MET A 87 -37.21 -0.39 -2.17
N TYR A 88 -38.46 -0.25 -2.59
CA TYR A 88 -39.13 -1.22 -3.44
C TYR A 88 -39.86 -0.51 -4.57
N LEU A 89 -39.63 -0.99 -5.78
CA LEU A 89 -40.18 -0.45 -7.00
C LEU A 89 -40.91 -1.56 -7.76
N TYR A 90 -42.10 -1.27 -8.25
CA TYR A 90 -42.79 -2.15 -9.17
C TYR A 90 -42.97 -1.45 -10.52
N ILE A 91 -42.35 -2.00 -11.56
CA ILE A 91 -42.52 -1.54 -12.94
C ILE A 91 -43.86 -2.09 -13.47
N LEU A 92 -44.79 -1.18 -13.78
CA LEU A 92 -46.14 -1.55 -14.21
C LEU A 92 -46.22 -1.96 -15.69
N GLN A 93 -45.34 -1.41 -16.53
CA GLN A 93 -45.29 -1.76 -17.94
C GLN A 93 -44.63 -3.14 -18.10
N GLU A 94 -45.22 -4.01 -18.91
CA GLU A 94 -44.59 -5.27 -19.31
C GLU A 94 -43.34 -4.98 -20.15
N GLN A 95 -42.23 -5.63 -19.82
CA GLN A 95 -40.95 -5.44 -20.50
C GLN A 95 -40.71 -6.59 -21.48
N GLN A 96 -40.20 -6.26 -22.66
CA GLN A 96 -39.61 -7.22 -23.57
C GLN A 96 -38.10 -7.33 -23.30
N LEU A 97 -37.45 -8.39 -23.81
CA LEU A 97 -36.02 -8.58 -23.64
C LEU A 97 -35.20 -7.40 -24.19
N GLU A 98 -35.68 -6.80 -25.28
CA GLU A 98 -35.06 -5.63 -25.93
C GLU A 98 -35.07 -4.37 -25.04
N ASP A 99 -36.02 -4.24 -24.12
CA ASP A 99 -36.12 -3.08 -23.22
C ASP A 99 -35.03 -3.08 -22.13
N LEU A 100 -34.46 -4.26 -21.86
CA LEU A 100 -33.45 -4.52 -20.83
C LEU A 100 -32.01 -4.32 -21.32
N VAL A 101 -31.79 -4.23 -22.64
CA VAL A 101 -30.46 -4.09 -23.25
C VAL A 101 -30.27 -2.75 -23.97
N PRO A 102 -29.05 -2.19 -24.04
CA PRO A 102 -28.79 -0.94 -24.76
C PRO A 102 -28.88 -1.11 -26.28
N TYR A 103 -29.53 -0.17 -26.98
CA TYR A 103 -29.55 -0.14 -28.45
C TYR A 103 -28.14 0.11 -29.02
N PRO A 104 -27.69 -0.58 -30.10
CA PRO A 104 -28.42 -1.52 -30.96
C PRO A 104 -28.20 -3.01 -30.62
N ARG A 105 -27.85 -3.36 -29.39
CA ARG A 105 -27.50 -4.74 -28.99
C ARG A 105 -28.76 -5.62 -29.08
N ARG A 106 -28.86 -6.45 -30.13
CA ARG A 106 -29.86 -7.51 -30.24
C ARG A 106 -29.34 -8.78 -29.57
N VAL A 107 -30.19 -9.46 -28.82
CA VAL A 107 -29.86 -10.73 -28.16
C VAL A 107 -30.70 -11.82 -28.81
N ASP A 108 -30.09 -12.65 -29.65
CA ASP A 108 -30.73 -13.87 -30.14
C ASP A 108 -30.52 -14.96 -29.08
N VAL A 109 -31.62 -15.47 -28.51
CA VAL A 109 -31.59 -16.42 -27.39
C VAL A 109 -32.28 -17.72 -27.81
N ASP A 110 -31.62 -18.85 -27.52
CA ASP A 110 -32.22 -20.18 -27.66
C ASP A 110 -33.23 -20.42 -26.52
N GLU A 111 -34.40 -20.96 -26.84
CA GLU A 111 -35.52 -21.16 -25.89
C GLU A 111 -35.13 -22.02 -24.68
N SER A 112 -34.09 -22.85 -24.81
CA SER A 112 -33.62 -23.76 -23.75
C SER A 112 -32.76 -23.10 -22.66
N VAL A 113 -32.20 -21.90 -22.89
CA VAL A 113 -31.29 -21.20 -21.95
C VAL A 113 -31.80 -19.80 -21.58
N GLU A 114 -33.03 -19.49 -21.99
CA GLU A 114 -33.60 -18.14 -21.93
C GLU A 114 -33.62 -17.54 -20.52
N GLU A 115 -33.98 -18.33 -19.50
CA GLU A 115 -34.03 -17.87 -18.11
C GLU A 115 -32.64 -17.49 -17.56
N THR A 116 -31.61 -18.25 -17.94
CA THR A 116 -30.23 -18.00 -17.48
C THR A 116 -29.65 -16.75 -18.15
N VAL A 117 -29.95 -16.54 -19.42
CA VAL A 117 -29.56 -15.32 -20.14
C VAL A 117 -30.24 -14.10 -19.56
N LEU A 118 -31.55 -14.18 -19.28
CA LEU A 118 -32.28 -13.10 -18.66
C LEU A 118 -31.80 -12.79 -17.22
N GLU A 119 -31.50 -13.82 -16.42
CA GLU A 119 -30.88 -13.67 -15.11
C GLU A 119 -29.59 -12.84 -15.20
N ALA A 120 -28.70 -13.18 -16.15
CA ALA A 120 -27.44 -12.47 -16.36
C ALA A 120 -27.66 -11.01 -16.81
N ILE A 121 -28.64 -10.75 -17.69
CA ILE A 121 -28.98 -9.39 -18.14
C ILE A 121 -29.51 -8.55 -16.98
N LEU A 122 -30.40 -9.09 -16.16
CA LEU A 122 -30.95 -8.41 -14.98
C LEU A 122 -29.86 -8.16 -13.92
N GLU A 123 -28.92 -9.09 -13.76
CA GLU A 123 -27.76 -8.90 -12.89
C GLU A 123 -26.86 -7.76 -13.39
N GLU A 124 -26.50 -7.76 -14.67
CA GLU A 124 -25.70 -6.69 -15.29
C GLU A 124 -26.40 -5.33 -15.17
N LEU A 125 -27.70 -5.26 -15.43
CA LEU A 125 -28.53 -4.08 -15.26
C LEU A 125 -28.46 -3.53 -13.83
N ALA A 126 -28.65 -4.40 -12.84
CA ALA A 126 -28.61 -4.02 -11.43
C ALA A 126 -27.25 -3.49 -10.99
N ARG A 127 -26.16 -4.16 -11.42
CA ARG A 127 -24.78 -3.72 -11.15
C ARG A 127 -24.47 -2.37 -11.80
N ASN A 128 -24.94 -2.13 -13.02
CA ASN A 128 -24.75 -0.85 -13.73
C ASN A 128 -25.49 0.31 -13.05
N ILE A 129 -26.71 0.07 -12.55
CA ILE A 129 -27.45 1.06 -11.76
C ILE A 129 -26.73 1.31 -10.45
N HIS A 130 -26.36 0.26 -9.71
CA HIS A 130 -25.64 0.39 -8.43
C HIS A 130 -24.31 1.14 -8.58
N ALA A 131 -23.54 0.90 -9.64
CA ALA A 131 -22.30 1.64 -9.91
C ALA A 131 -22.52 3.17 -10.01
N SER A 132 -23.73 3.60 -10.39
CA SER A 132 -24.09 5.02 -10.55
C SER A 132 -24.60 5.68 -9.25
N VAL A 133 -25.31 4.94 -8.39
CA VAL A 133 -25.99 5.50 -7.20
C VAL A 133 -25.62 4.86 -5.85
N GLY A 134 -24.86 3.76 -5.85
CA GLY A 134 -24.57 2.94 -4.68
C GLY A 134 -23.88 3.69 -3.53
N VAL A 135 -22.94 4.58 -3.84
CA VAL A 135 -22.24 5.41 -2.83
C VAL A 135 -23.21 6.35 -2.13
N ARG A 136 -24.08 7.01 -2.91
CA ARG A 136 -25.08 7.94 -2.37
C ARG A 136 -26.15 7.16 -1.59
N MET A 137 -26.56 5.98 -2.06
CA MET A 137 -27.41 5.05 -1.32
C MET A 137 -26.81 4.67 0.04
N HIS A 138 -25.53 4.32 0.08
CA HIS A 138 -24.84 3.91 1.30
C HIS A 138 -24.79 5.06 2.32
N LYS A 139 -24.48 6.28 1.87
CA LYS A 139 -24.51 7.49 2.70
C LYS A 139 -25.89 7.78 3.29
N LEU A 140 -26.95 7.51 2.52
CA LEU A 140 -28.34 7.66 2.94
C LEU A 140 -28.89 6.44 3.68
N GLY A 141 -28.05 5.52 4.13
CA GLY A 141 -28.53 4.38 4.90
C GLY A 141 -29.33 3.34 4.09
N VAL A 142 -29.37 3.44 2.76
CA VAL A 142 -30.10 2.52 1.87
C VAL A 142 -29.29 1.24 1.73
N TRP A 143 -29.81 0.18 2.35
CA TRP A 143 -29.16 -1.12 2.40
C TRP A 143 -29.63 -2.05 1.27
N GLU A 144 -30.92 -2.03 0.98
CA GLU A 144 -31.51 -2.93 0.02
C GLU A 144 -32.48 -2.18 -0.86
N TRP A 145 -32.42 -2.46 -2.16
CA TRP A 145 -33.47 -2.07 -3.08
C TRP A 145 -33.94 -3.27 -3.89
N GLU A 146 -35.25 -3.37 -4.06
CA GLU A 146 -35.90 -4.47 -4.76
C GLU A 146 -36.72 -3.90 -5.93
N VAL A 147 -36.58 -4.51 -7.11
CA VAL A 147 -37.43 -4.22 -8.27
C VAL A 147 -38.24 -5.44 -8.63
N LYS A 148 -39.55 -5.25 -8.81
CA LYS A 148 -40.44 -6.20 -9.49
C LYS A 148 -40.69 -5.73 -10.91
N LEU A 149 -40.58 -6.65 -11.86
CA LEU A 149 -40.86 -6.42 -13.27
C LEU A 149 -41.57 -7.64 -13.88
N TRP A 150 -42.41 -7.41 -14.90
CA TRP A 150 -43.06 -8.47 -15.66
C TRP A 150 -42.38 -8.60 -17.02
N ILE A 151 -41.90 -9.80 -17.35
CA ILE A 151 -41.28 -10.09 -18.64
C ILE A 151 -42.31 -10.78 -19.53
N SER A 152 -42.54 -10.20 -20.71
CA SER A 152 -43.32 -10.81 -21.78
C SER A 152 -42.35 -11.50 -22.75
N SER A 153 -42.35 -12.82 -22.74
CA SER A 153 -41.59 -13.66 -23.69
C SER A 153 -42.47 -14.81 -24.20
N SER A 154 -42.17 -15.32 -25.39
CA SER A 154 -42.75 -16.55 -25.93
C SER A 154 -42.23 -17.83 -25.26
N GLY A 155 -41.07 -17.76 -24.60
CA GLY A 155 -40.41 -18.93 -23.98
C GLY A 155 -40.60 -19.06 -22.47
N GLN A 156 -39.70 -19.80 -21.81
CA GLN A 156 -39.81 -20.15 -20.40
C GLN A 156 -39.62 -18.95 -19.45
N ALA A 157 -39.03 -17.85 -19.95
CA ALA A 157 -38.77 -16.64 -19.17
C ALA A 157 -40.01 -15.78 -18.86
N ASN A 158 -41.17 -16.07 -19.46
CA ASN A 158 -42.40 -15.30 -19.26
C ASN A 158 -42.85 -15.28 -17.78
N GLY A 159 -43.19 -14.10 -17.26
CA GLY A 159 -43.79 -13.95 -15.92
C GLY A 159 -43.13 -12.87 -15.04
N ALA A 160 -43.35 -12.96 -13.74
CA ALA A 160 -42.88 -11.97 -12.77
C ALA A 160 -41.46 -12.28 -12.27
N TRP A 161 -40.58 -11.29 -12.38
CA TRP A 161 -39.20 -11.33 -11.94
C TRP A 161 -38.95 -10.30 -10.85
N ARG A 162 -38.05 -10.65 -9.93
CA ARG A 162 -37.60 -9.80 -8.83
C ARG A 162 -36.09 -9.73 -8.79
N VAL A 163 -35.58 -8.51 -8.71
CA VAL A 163 -34.15 -8.24 -8.55
C VAL A 163 -33.96 -7.58 -7.19
N VAL A 164 -33.21 -8.23 -6.31
CA VAL A 164 -32.89 -7.75 -4.96
C VAL A 164 -31.41 -7.41 -4.93
N VAL A 165 -31.11 -6.16 -4.61
CA VAL A 165 -29.74 -5.64 -4.57
C VAL A 165 -29.41 -5.17 -3.17
N THR A 166 -28.41 -5.79 -2.57
CA THR A 166 -27.90 -5.41 -1.25
C THR A 166 -26.63 -4.59 -1.42
N ASN A 167 -26.62 -3.38 -0.85
CA ASN A 167 -25.53 -2.43 -0.94
C ASN A 167 -24.57 -2.60 0.25
N VAL A 168 -23.45 -3.29 0.01
CA VAL A 168 -22.55 -3.73 1.08
C VAL A 168 -21.60 -2.60 1.49
N THR A 169 -20.76 -2.12 0.57
CA THR A 169 -19.73 -1.08 0.86
C THR A 169 -19.97 0.24 0.12
N GLY A 170 -21.15 0.44 -0.47
CA GLY A 170 -21.46 1.60 -1.32
C GLY A 170 -20.94 1.47 -2.74
N ARG A 171 -19.76 0.90 -2.93
CA ARG A 171 -19.19 0.60 -4.26
C ARG A 171 -19.33 -0.87 -4.66
N THR A 172 -19.61 -1.75 -3.70
CA THR A 172 -19.88 -3.17 -3.93
C THR A 172 -21.32 -3.51 -3.58
N CYS A 173 -21.89 -4.46 -4.32
CA CYS A 173 -23.22 -5.00 -4.06
C CYS A 173 -23.28 -6.49 -4.31
N THR A 174 -24.25 -7.14 -3.66
CA THR A 174 -24.71 -8.49 -4.02
C THR A 174 -26.04 -8.36 -4.73
N VAL A 175 -26.18 -9.06 -5.86
CA VAL A 175 -27.40 -9.07 -6.66
C VAL A 175 -27.97 -10.48 -6.63
N HIS A 176 -29.25 -10.59 -6.30
CA HIS A 176 -30.00 -11.83 -6.38
C HIS A 176 -31.21 -11.64 -7.27
N VAL A 177 -31.33 -12.47 -8.29
CA VAL A 177 -32.46 -12.48 -9.21
C VAL A 177 -33.34 -13.67 -8.89
N TYR A 178 -34.65 -13.45 -8.86
CA TYR A 178 -35.65 -14.46 -8.54
C TYR A 178 -36.81 -14.39 -9.52
N ARG A 179 -37.43 -15.53 -9.79
CA ARG A 179 -38.71 -15.65 -10.47
C ARG A 179 -39.82 -15.96 -9.45
N GLU A 180 -40.98 -15.32 -9.57
CA GLU A 180 -42.14 -15.69 -8.76
C GLU A 180 -42.79 -16.94 -9.38
N LEU A 181 -42.72 -18.08 -8.68
CA LEU A 181 -43.35 -19.34 -9.09
C LEU A 181 -44.35 -19.81 -8.04
N GLU A 182 -45.38 -20.55 -8.45
CA GLU A 182 -46.29 -21.18 -7.51
C GLU A 182 -45.67 -22.45 -6.91
N ASP A 183 -45.67 -22.55 -5.58
CA ASP A 183 -45.27 -23.78 -4.88
C ASP A 183 -46.40 -24.82 -4.97
N ASN A 184 -46.13 -25.91 -5.68
CA ASN A 184 -47.04 -27.05 -5.89
C ASN A 184 -47.59 -27.67 -4.60
N SER A 185 -46.96 -27.45 -3.44
CA SER A 185 -47.38 -28.00 -2.16
C SER A 185 -48.31 -27.10 -1.34
N GLN A 186 -48.23 -25.78 -1.52
CA GLN A 186 -48.94 -24.79 -0.69
C GLN A 186 -49.80 -23.80 -1.48
N HIS A 187 -49.83 -23.85 -2.82
CA HIS A 187 -50.53 -22.92 -3.70
C HIS A 187 -50.22 -21.44 -3.39
N LYS A 188 -48.95 -21.15 -3.08
CA LYS A 188 -48.46 -19.81 -2.78
C LYS A 188 -47.33 -19.46 -3.72
N ALA A 189 -47.32 -18.22 -4.19
CA ALA A 189 -46.19 -17.69 -4.94
C ALA A 189 -44.95 -17.59 -4.03
N VAL A 190 -43.84 -18.18 -4.46
CA VAL A 190 -42.54 -18.19 -3.78
C VAL A 190 -41.46 -17.61 -4.69
N TYR A 191 -40.40 -17.07 -4.07
CA TYR A 191 -39.18 -16.69 -4.78
C TYR A 191 -38.43 -17.95 -5.23
N SER A 192 -38.23 -18.14 -6.53
CA SER A 192 -37.41 -19.21 -7.09
C SER A 192 -36.12 -18.64 -7.67
N SER A 193 -34.99 -19.27 -7.35
CA SER A 193 -33.68 -18.90 -7.90
C SER A 193 -33.38 -19.82 -9.09
N ILE A 194 -32.66 -19.31 -10.08
CA ILE A 194 -32.40 -20.05 -11.32
C ILE A 194 -31.04 -20.72 -11.24
N SER A 195 -29.95 -19.94 -11.26
CA SER A 195 -28.59 -20.50 -11.19
C SER A 195 -28.06 -20.61 -9.76
N ARG A 196 -28.09 -19.51 -9.00
CA ARG A 196 -27.52 -19.42 -7.65
C ARG A 196 -28.62 -19.30 -6.61
N MET A 197 -28.66 -20.24 -5.66
CA MET A 197 -29.61 -20.18 -4.54
C MET A 197 -29.37 -18.92 -3.71
N GLY A 198 -30.29 -17.95 -3.82
CA GLY A 198 -30.27 -16.72 -3.04
C GLY A 198 -30.96 -16.87 -1.68
N PRO A 199 -30.77 -15.91 -0.74
CA PRO A 199 -31.36 -15.95 0.59
C PRO A 199 -32.89 -16.10 0.64
N LEU A 200 -33.60 -15.63 -0.40
CA LEU A 200 -35.05 -15.69 -0.46
C LEU A 200 -35.57 -16.94 -1.18
N HIS A 201 -34.72 -17.86 -1.64
CA HIS A 201 -35.17 -19.05 -2.36
C HIS A 201 -36.19 -19.86 -1.55
N LYS A 202 -37.34 -20.21 -2.17
CA LYS A 202 -38.51 -20.88 -1.58
C LYS A 202 -39.21 -20.12 -0.45
N VAL A 203 -38.90 -18.84 -0.25
CA VAL A 203 -39.63 -17.98 0.69
C VAL A 203 -40.93 -17.48 0.02
N PRO A 204 -42.08 -17.45 0.70
CA PRO A 204 -43.30 -16.86 0.16
C PRO A 204 -43.15 -15.37 -0.20
N VAL A 205 -43.67 -14.93 -1.34
CA VAL A 205 -43.54 -13.53 -1.80
C VAL A 205 -44.22 -12.52 -0.88
N ASN A 206 -45.20 -12.96 -0.09
CA ASN A 206 -45.92 -12.17 0.90
C ASN A 206 -45.36 -12.31 2.33
N ALA A 207 -44.24 -13.02 2.50
CA ALA A 207 -43.57 -13.15 3.79
C ALA A 207 -43.23 -11.78 4.38
N GLN A 208 -43.38 -11.67 5.71
CA GLN A 208 -43.11 -10.43 6.43
C GLN A 208 -41.62 -10.11 6.43
N TYR A 209 -41.28 -8.82 6.33
CA TYR A 209 -39.90 -8.37 6.48
C TYR A 209 -39.43 -8.64 7.90
N GLN A 210 -38.41 -9.48 8.04
CA GLN A 210 -37.84 -9.81 9.33
C GLN A 210 -37.09 -8.61 9.95
N PRO A 211 -36.99 -8.55 11.28
CA PRO A 211 -36.02 -7.70 11.98
C PRO A 211 -34.60 -7.88 11.42
N LEU A 212 -33.73 -6.88 11.60
CA LEU A 212 -32.35 -7.00 11.14
C LEU A 212 -31.64 -8.16 11.85
N GLY A 213 -30.99 -9.02 11.05
CA GLY A 213 -30.15 -10.09 11.59
C GLY A 213 -28.88 -9.54 12.26
N VAL A 214 -28.17 -10.40 12.99
CA VAL A 214 -26.92 -10.04 13.70
C VAL A 214 -25.89 -9.42 12.76
N LEU A 215 -25.76 -9.96 11.53
CA LEU A 215 -24.81 -9.48 10.54
C LEU A 215 -25.13 -8.04 10.10
N ASP A 216 -26.39 -7.73 9.77
CA ASP A 216 -26.78 -6.39 9.33
C ASP A 216 -26.72 -5.37 10.46
N MET A 217 -26.99 -5.80 11.70
CA MET A 217 -26.75 -4.97 12.89
C MET A 217 -25.26 -4.63 13.05
N LYS A 218 -24.36 -5.60 12.87
CA LYS A 218 -22.91 -5.34 12.91
C LYS A 218 -22.46 -4.41 11.78
N ARG A 219 -22.98 -4.59 10.56
CA ARG A 219 -22.74 -3.67 9.43
C ARG A 219 -23.18 -2.24 9.73
N LEU A 220 -24.35 -2.07 10.33
CA LEU A 220 -24.83 -0.77 10.77
C LEU A 220 -23.89 -0.12 11.80
N LEU A 221 -23.41 -0.89 12.78
CA LEU A 221 -22.47 -0.40 13.80
C LEU A 221 -21.12 0.02 13.20
N ALA A 222 -20.59 -0.77 12.25
CA ALA A 222 -19.38 -0.42 11.52
C ALA A 222 -19.55 0.89 10.73
N ARG A 223 -20.68 1.06 10.03
CA ARG A 223 -20.99 2.28 9.29
C ARG A 223 -21.14 3.51 10.19
N ARG A 224 -21.73 3.37 11.38
CA ARG A 224 -21.75 4.47 12.37
C ARG A 224 -20.36 4.89 12.81
N SER A 225 -19.38 4.00 12.67
CA SER A 225 -17.95 4.27 12.88
C SER A 225 -17.22 4.67 11.57
N ASN A 226 -17.97 4.96 10.50
CA ASN A 226 -17.51 5.36 9.17
C ASN A 226 -16.57 4.36 8.46
N THR A 227 -16.69 3.06 8.73
CA THR A 227 -15.86 2.00 8.13
C THR A 227 -16.71 0.85 7.58
N THR A 228 -16.16 0.08 6.65
CA THR A 228 -16.74 -1.19 6.18
C THR A 228 -16.63 -2.25 7.27
N TYR A 229 -17.68 -3.07 7.43
CA TYR A 229 -17.63 -4.18 8.38
C TYR A 229 -16.59 -5.23 7.94
N CYS A 230 -15.81 -5.75 8.88
CA CYS A 230 -14.62 -6.55 8.58
C CYS A 230 -14.88 -7.76 7.65
N TYR A 231 -16.02 -8.45 7.79
CA TYR A 231 -16.37 -9.60 6.94
C TYR A 231 -16.83 -9.24 5.52
N ASP A 232 -17.01 -7.95 5.22
CA ASP A 232 -17.36 -7.49 3.87
C ASP A 232 -16.11 -7.17 3.02
N PHE A 233 -14.91 -7.13 3.61
CA PHE A 233 -13.66 -6.93 2.86
C PHE A 233 -13.35 -8.04 1.84
N PRO A 234 -13.56 -9.34 2.12
CA PRO A 234 -13.42 -10.38 1.10
C PRO A 234 -14.16 -10.07 -0.20
N LEU A 235 -15.37 -9.53 -0.13
CA LEU A 235 -16.14 -9.11 -1.30
C LEU A 235 -15.51 -7.89 -2.01
N ALA A 236 -14.95 -6.95 -1.25
CA ALA A 236 -14.20 -5.83 -1.81
C ALA A 236 -12.92 -6.30 -2.53
N PHE A 237 -12.20 -7.29 -1.99
CA PHE A 237 -11.07 -7.93 -2.65
C PHE A 237 -11.48 -8.63 -3.94
N GLU A 238 -12.59 -9.38 -3.93
CA GLU A 238 -13.11 -10.04 -5.13
C GLU A 238 -13.46 -9.01 -6.21
N THR A 239 -14.19 -7.96 -5.84
CA THR A 239 -14.60 -6.90 -6.79
C THR A 239 -13.39 -6.15 -7.36
N ALA A 240 -12.42 -5.78 -6.51
CA ALA A 240 -11.20 -5.12 -6.96
C ALA A 240 -10.35 -6.04 -7.86
N LEU A 241 -10.34 -7.34 -7.60
CA LEU A 241 -9.65 -8.32 -8.41
C LEU A 241 -10.31 -8.46 -9.81
N GLU A 242 -11.64 -8.46 -9.88
CA GLU A 242 -12.36 -8.42 -11.16
C GLU A 242 -12.01 -7.18 -11.98
N GLN A 243 -11.98 -6.00 -11.34
CA GLN A 243 -11.54 -4.75 -11.99
C GLN A 243 -10.07 -4.82 -12.44
N SER A 244 -9.22 -5.45 -11.65
CA SER A 244 -7.82 -5.67 -11.99
C SER A 244 -7.67 -6.57 -13.21
N TRP A 245 -8.55 -7.57 -13.42
CA TRP A 245 -8.55 -8.40 -14.63
C TRP A 245 -9.11 -7.67 -15.85
N ALA A 246 -10.16 -6.87 -15.67
CA ALA A 246 -10.80 -6.11 -16.75
C ALA A 246 -9.86 -5.05 -17.38
N SER A 247 -8.84 -4.60 -16.65
CA SER A 247 -7.88 -3.59 -17.09
C SER A 247 -6.62 -4.16 -17.77
N GLN A 248 -6.52 -5.48 -17.95
CA GLN A 248 -5.31 -6.14 -18.46
C GLN A 248 -5.29 -6.33 -19.98
N SER A 249 -4.10 -6.63 -20.48
CA SER A 249 -3.90 -7.03 -21.88
C SER A 249 -4.76 -8.25 -22.24
N PRO A 250 -5.36 -8.30 -23.44
CA PRO A 250 -6.06 -9.48 -23.94
C PRO A 250 -5.20 -10.76 -23.99
N SER A 251 -3.87 -10.62 -23.94
CA SER A 251 -2.91 -11.74 -23.94
C SER A 251 -2.92 -12.55 -22.64
N ILE A 252 -3.28 -11.94 -21.50
CA ILE A 252 -3.35 -12.63 -20.20
C ILE A 252 -4.77 -13.14 -20.01
N LYS A 253 -4.96 -14.45 -20.07
CA LYS A 253 -6.29 -15.07 -19.92
C LYS A 253 -6.66 -15.20 -18.45
N LYS A 254 -7.83 -14.64 -18.09
CA LYS A 254 -8.48 -14.88 -16.81
C LYS A 254 -8.80 -16.38 -16.67
N PRO A 255 -8.50 -17.01 -15.53
CA PRO A 255 -8.91 -18.39 -15.28
C PRO A 255 -10.44 -18.53 -15.35
N THR A 256 -10.92 -19.47 -16.15
CA THR A 256 -12.36 -19.81 -16.29
C THR A 256 -12.78 -20.97 -15.38
N ASP A 257 -11.82 -21.81 -15.01
CA ASP A 257 -12.10 -23.13 -14.42
C ASP A 257 -12.07 -23.12 -12.88
N LYS A 258 -11.65 -22.00 -12.28
CA LYS A 258 -11.55 -21.82 -10.82
C LYS A 258 -11.99 -20.41 -10.44
N ALA A 259 -12.56 -20.27 -9.24
CA ALA A 259 -12.83 -18.97 -8.64
C ALA A 259 -11.54 -18.13 -8.53
N ILE A 260 -11.65 -16.83 -8.81
CA ILE A 260 -10.51 -15.90 -8.77
C ILE A 260 -10.04 -15.58 -7.35
N LEU A 261 -10.92 -15.72 -6.36
CA LEU A 261 -10.62 -15.51 -4.96
C LEU A 261 -11.18 -16.70 -4.17
N ASN A 262 -10.33 -17.35 -3.39
CA ASN A 262 -10.73 -18.35 -2.41
C ASN A 262 -10.31 -17.87 -1.01
N VAL A 263 -11.27 -17.83 -0.09
CA VAL A 263 -11.09 -17.20 1.23
C VAL A 263 -11.30 -18.25 2.30
N THR A 264 -10.29 -18.46 3.12
CA THR A 264 -10.36 -19.36 4.28
C THR A 264 -10.12 -18.56 5.55
N GLU A 265 -11.11 -18.54 6.45
CA GLU A 265 -10.97 -17.87 7.75
C GLU A 265 -10.01 -18.65 8.65
N LEU A 266 -9.27 -17.93 9.50
CA LEU A 266 -8.38 -18.49 10.51
C LEU A 266 -8.96 -18.24 11.90
N GLN A 267 -8.91 -19.27 12.76
CA GLN A 267 -9.25 -19.16 14.17
C GLN A 267 -8.18 -19.84 15.04
N PHE A 268 -8.17 -19.56 16.33
CA PHE A 268 -7.37 -20.36 17.26
C PHE A 268 -7.75 -21.84 17.20
N ALA A 269 -6.77 -22.73 17.32
CA ALA A 269 -6.99 -24.19 17.38
C ALA A 269 -7.93 -24.62 18.51
N HIS A 270 -8.02 -23.83 19.58
CA HIS A 270 -8.88 -24.07 20.74
C HIS A 270 -9.71 -22.81 21.04
N GLN A 271 -10.95 -22.98 21.54
CA GLN A 271 -11.87 -21.87 21.85
C GLN A 271 -11.31 -20.86 22.87
N ASN A 272 -10.48 -21.33 23.82
CA ASN A 272 -9.80 -20.49 24.80
C ASN A 272 -8.38 -20.11 24.36
N GLY A 273 -8.18 -19.93 23.05
CA GLY A 273 -6.88 -19.58 22.49
C GLY A 273 -6.27 -18.32 23.13
N SER A 274 -4.97 -18.39 23.37
CA SER A 274 -4.15 -17.35 23.99
C SER A 274 -2.74 -17.38 23.38
N TRP A 275 -1.77 -16.71 24.01
CA TRP A 275 -0.38 -16.66 23.56
C TRP A 275 0.18 -18.05 23.21
N GLY A 276 0.80 -18.17 22.04
CA GLY A 276 1.38 -19.43 21.55
C GLY A 276 0.37 -20.44 20.99
N THR A 277 -0.94 -20.16 21.02
CA THR A 277 -1.95 -21.03 20.40
C THR A 277 -1.87 -20.93 18.88
N PRO A 278 -1.70 -22.04 18.13
CA PRO A 278 -1.63 -22.00 16.67
C PRO A 278 -2.99 -21.66 16.05
N LEU A 279 -2.94 -21.15 14.81
CA LEU A 279 -4.12 -20.87 14.00
C LEU A 279 -4.47 -22.05 13.09
N VAL A 280 -5.76 -22.33 12.95
CA VAL A 280 -6.31 -23.36 12.06
C VAL A 280 -7.34 -22.77 11.10
N PRO A 281 -7.43 -23.30 9.87
CA PRO A 281 -8.47 -22.90 8.93
C PRO A 281 -9.86 -23.35 9.41
N VAL A 282 -10.87 -22.50 9.20
CA VAL A 282 -12.27 -22.78 9.55
C VAL A 282 -13.22 -22.30 8.45
N SER A 283 -14.35 -22.99 8.30
CA SER A 283 -15.50 -22.55 7.51
C SER A 283 -16.69 -22.35 8.45
N ARG A 284 -17.06 -21.09 8.70
CA ARG A 284 -18.17 -20.70 9.58
C ARG A 284 -18.95 -19.51 9.00
N PRO A 285 -20.22 -19.30 9.41
CA PRO A 285 -20.97 -18.12 9.01
C PRO A 285 -20.30 -16.79 9.44
N PRO A 286 -20.36 -15.73 8.61
CA PRO A 286 -19.76 -14.43 8.94
C PRO A 286 -20.29 -13.80 10.22
N GLY A 287 -19.40 -13.14 10.95
CA GLY A 287 -19.71 -12.34 12.15
C GLY A 287 -19.89 -13.12 13.45
N LEU A 288 -19.55 -14.41 13.46
CA LEU A 288 -19.54 -15.27 14.65
C LEU A 288 -18.15 -15.36 15.32
N ASN A 289 -17.29 -14.36 15.11
CA ASN A 289 -16.00 -14.27 15.79
C ASN A 289 -16.14 -14.08 17.31
N ASP A 290 -15.31 -14.81 18.04
CA ASP A 290 -15.19 -14.79 19.50
C ASP A 290 -14.00 -13.94 20.01
N VAL A 291 -13.25 -13.36 19.07
CA VAL A 291 -12.14 -12.43 19.29
C VAL A 291 -12.45 -11.15 18.52
N GLY A 292 -12.07 -9.98 19.04
CA GLY A 292 -12.20 -8.69 18.35
C GLY A 292 -11.30 -8.50 17.12
N MET A 293 -10.80 -9.58 16.55
CA MET A 293 -9.92 -9.65 15.40
C MET A 293 -10.33 -10.84 14.51
N VAL A 294 -10.25 -10.66 13.20
CA VAL A 294 -10.53 -11.71 12.21
C VAL A 294 -9.35 -11.78 11.26
N ALA A 295 -9.00 -12.99 10.80
CA ALA A 295 -7.97 -13.16 9.78
C ALA A 295 -8.37 -14.18 8.73
N TRP A 296 -7.86 -14.00 7.52
CA TRP A 296 -8.08 -14.87 6.39
C TRP A 296 -6.77 -15.23 5.71
N SER A 297 -6.68 -16.49 5.26
CA SER A 297 -5.80 -16.88 4.18
C SER A 297 -6.55 -16.72 2.87
N MET A 298 -6.09 -15.82 2.01
CA MET A 298 -6.70 -15.57 0.70
C MET A 298 -5.80 -16.10 -0.40
N GLU A 299 -6.32 -17.04 -1.18
CA GLU A 299 -5.72 -17.51 -2.42
C GLU A 299 -6.36 -16.74 -3.59
N MET A 300 -5.57 -15.93 -4.29
CA MET A 300 -6.03 -15.02 -5.33
C MET A 300 -5.37 -15.32 -6.66
N SER A 301 -6.15 -15.54 -7.71
CA SER A 301 -5.66 -15.56 -9.09
C SER A 301 -5.57 -14.12 -9.59
N THR A 302 -4.39 -13.52 -9.48
CA THR A 302 -4.11 -12.16 -9.96
C THR A 302 -3.53 -12.19 -11.38
N PRO A 303 -3.59 -11.10 -12.15
CA PRO A 303 -3.03 -11.06 -13.50
C PRO A 303 -1.55 -11.48 -13.58
N GLU A 304 -0.78 -11.12 -12.55
CA GLU A 304 0.64 -11.46 -12.43
C GLU A 304 0.91 -12.88 -11.90
N PHE A 305 -0.06 -13.48 -11.19
CA PHE A 305 -0.02 -14.88 -10.76
C PHE A 305 -1.35 -15.58 -11.08
N PRO A 306 -1.63 -15.92 -12.36
CA PRO A 306 -2.92 -16.51 -12.76
C PRO A 306 -3.22 -17.86 -12.11
N PHE A 307 -2.18 -18.59 -11.69
CA PHE A 307 -2.28 -19.86 -10.98
C PHE A 307 -2.52 -19.72 -9.46
N GLY A 308 -2.56 -18.49 -8.96
CA GLY A 308 -2.79 -18.18 -7.56
C GLY A 308 -1.57 -17.62 -6.84
N ARG A 309 -1.81 -16.61 -5.99
CA ARG A 309 -0.90 -16.16 -4.93
C ARG A 309 -1.63 -16.23 -3.58
N ASN A 310 -0.91 -16.47 -2.50
CA ASN A 310 -1.46 -16.49 -1.16
C ASN A 310 -1.07 -15.22 -0.40
N ILE A 311 -2.03 -14.63 0.32
CA ILE A 311 -1.76 -13.56 1.29
C ILE A 311 -2.49 -13.86 2.61
N LEU A 312 -2.02 -13.23 3.68
CA LEU A 312 -2.73 -13.18 4.96
C LEU A 312 -3.32 -11.79 5.14
N VAL A 313 -4.59 -11.72 5.52
CA VAL A 313 -5.28 -10.47 5.84
C VAL A 313 -5.77 -10.56 7.27
N VAL A 314 -5.50 -9.55 8.09
CA VAL A 314 -5.98 -9.43 9.47
C VAL A 314 -6.73 -8.11 9.64
N ALA A 315 -7.86 -8.13 10.34
CA ALA A 315 -8.74 -6.97 10.48
C ALA A 315 -9.34 -6.89 11.89
N ASN A 316 -9.41 -5.67 12.43
CA ASN A 316 -10.17 -5.42 13.65
C ASN A 316 -11.68 -5.56 13.39
N ASP A 317 -12.41 -6.14 14.33
CA ASP A 317 -13.87 -6.03 14.36
C ASP A 317 -14.28 -4.84 15.24
N VAL A 318 -14.56 -3.69 14.63
CA VAL A 318 -14.99 -2.47 15.34
C VAL A 318 -16.29 -2.67 16.13
N THR A 319 -17.10 -3.66 15.78
CA THR A 319 -18.35 -3.98 16.48
C THR A 319 -18.11 -4.74 17.78
N PHE A 320 -16.92 -5.35 17.93
CA PHE A 320 -16.50 -6.06 19.12
C PHE A 320 -15.67 -5.14 20.01
N LYS A 321 -16.26 -4.63 21.10
CA LYS A 321 -15.59 -3.74 22.07
C LYS A 321 -14.82 -2.59 21.40
N ALA A 322 -15.45 -1.92 20.41
CA ALA A 322 -14.88 -0.82 19.62
C ALA A 322 -13.59 -1.17 18.83
N GLY A 323 -13.33 -2.45 18.58
CA GLY A 323 -12.09 -2.92 17.95
C GLY A 323 -10.85 -2.74 18.85
N SER A 324 -11.04 -2.62 20.17
CA SER A 324 -9.94 -2.46 21.13
C SER A 324 -9.07 -3.71 21.23
N PHE A 325 -7.77 -3.50 21.35
CA PHE A 325 -6.76 -4.52 21.58
C PHE A 325 -6.76 -4.95 23.06
N GLY A 326 -7.34 -6.12 23.33
CA GLY A 326 -7.11 -6.83 24.58
C GLY A 326 -6.18 -8.02 24.38
N ARG A 327 -5.82 -8.72 25.46
CA ARG A 327 -4.89 -9.86 25.40
C ARG A 327 -5.22 -10.93 24.35
N LYS A 328 -6.50 -11.27 24.16
CA LYS A 328 -6.91 -12.30 23.19
C LYS A 328 -6.73 -11.80 21.75
N GLU A 329 -7.04 -10.52 21.50
CA GLU A 329 -6.80 -9.84 20.22
C GLU A 329 -5.30 -9.70 19.92
N ASP A 330 -4.49 -9.35 20.93
CA ASP A 330 -3.04 -9.23 20.80
C ASP A 330 -2.41 -10.58 20.46
N ALA A 331 -2.75 -11.63 21.20
CA ALA A 331 -2.27 -12.99 20.94
C ALA A 331 -2.65 -13.47 19.53
N PHE A 332 -3.87 -13.13 19.07
CA PHE A 332 -4.33 -13.50 17.73
C PHE A 332 -3.55 -12.76 16.64
N PHE A 333 -3.37 -11.45 16.78
CA PHE A 333 -2.60 -10.64 15.84
C PHE A 333 -1.13 -11.09 15.75
N LEU A 334 -0.51 -11.43 16.89
CA LEU A 334 0.83 -12.00 16.91
C LEU A 334 0.88 -13.34 16.18
N ALA A 335 -0.07 -14.25 16.46
CA ALA A 335 -0.11 -15.55 15.79
C ALA A 335 -0.26 -15.44 14.27
N VAL A 336 -1.04 -14.47 13.77
CA VAL A 336 -1.14 -14.19 12.33
C VAL A 336 0.18 -13.64 11.77
N SER A 337 0.82 -12.72 12.50
CA SER A 337 2.12 -12.14 12.11
C SER A 337 3.22 -13.21 12.04
N ASP A 338 3.24 -14.12 13.01
CA ASP A 338 4.20 -15.23 13.09
C ASP A 338 3.95 -16.23 11.97
N LEU A 339 2.68 -16.53 11.66
CA LEU A 339 2.31 -17.35 10.51
C LEU A 339 2.77 -16.73 9.18
N ALA A 340 2.63 -15.41 9.03
CA ALA A 340 3.10 -14.69 7.85
C ALA A 340 4.62 -14.77 7.69
N CYS A 341 5.37 -14.58 8.78
CA CYS A 341 6.83 -14.70 8.77
C CYS A 341 7.27 -16.14 8.46
N ALA A 342 6.65 -17.13 9.11
CA ALA A 342 6.98 -18.54 8.91
C ALA A 342 6.72 -19.01 7.48
N LYS A 343 5.62 -18.55 6.86
CA LYS A 343 5.28 -18.87 5.48
C LYS A 343 5.88 -17.89 4.45
N LYS A 344 6.53 -16.82 4.90
CA LYS A 344 7.05 -15.71 4.08
C LYS A 344 5.99 -15.06 3.17
N LEU A 345 4.74 -15.05 3.61
CA LEU A 345 3.60 -14.55 2.83
C LEU A 345 3.30 -13.08 3.15
N PRO A 346 2.89 -12.27 2.16
CA PRO A 346 2.43 -10.91 2.40
C PRO A 346 1.32 -10.83 3.47
N LEU A 347 1.46 -9.88 4.38
CA LEU A 347 0.53 -9.62 5.49
C LEU A 347 -0.11 -8.23 5.33
N ILE A 348 -1.42 -8.23 5.21
CA ILE A 348 -2.23 -7.00 5.08
C ILE A 348 -3.00 -6.78 6.38
N TYR A 349 -2.83 -5.63 7.01
CA TYR A 349 -3.57 -5.24 8.20
C TYR A 349 -4.63 -4.18 7.86
N LEU A 350 -5.91 -4.53 8.03
CA LEU A 350 -7.05 -3.61 7.89
C LEU A 350 -7.36 -2.97 9.24
N ALA A 351 -6.90 -1.75 9.45
CA ALA A 351 -6.92 -1.04 10.72
C ALA A 351 -8.22 -0.23 10.91
N ALA A 352 -8.95 -0.55 11.99
CA ALA A 352 -10.10 0.20 12.50
C ALA A 352 -10.29 -0.13 14.00
N ASN A 353 -9.69 0.65 14.89
CA ASN A 353 -9.58 0.33 16.32
C ASN A 353 -9.67 1.55 17.25
N SER A 354 -9.72 1.28 18.54
CA SER A 354 -9.69 2.29 19.61
C SER A 354 -8.46 2.20 20.52
N GLY A 355 -7.37 1.59 20.05
CA GLY A 355 -6.17 1.34 20.83
C GLY A 355 -6.32 0.18 21.83
N ALA A 356 -5.52 0.21 22.90
CA ALA A 356 -5.57 -0.81 23.94
C ALA A 356 -6.92 -0.75 24.69
N ARG A 357 -7.41 -1.92 25.12
CA ARG A 357 -8.65 -2.03 25.87
C ARG A 357 -8.49 -1.39 27.25
N LEU A 358 -9.51 -0.63 27.64
CA LEU A 358 -9.63 0.00 28.94
C LEU A 358 -10.76 -0.68 29.70
N GLY A 359 -10.55 -0.92 30.99
CA GLY A 359 -11.57 -1.47 31.88
C GLY A 359 -11.35 -1.04 33.33
N VAL A 360 -12.37 -1.23 34.14
CA VAL A 360 -12.33 -1.08 35.61
C VAL A 360 -13.02 -2.29 36.23
N ALA A 361 -12.66 -2.66 37.46
CA ALA A 361 -13.27 -3.78 38.17
C ALA A 361 -14.71 -3.41 38.60
N GLU A 362 -15.70 -3.74 37.76
CA GLU A 362 -17.12 -3.42 38.00
C GLU A 362 -17.64 -4.10 39.28
N GLU A 363 -17.13 -5.27 39.63
CA GLU A 363 -17.47 -5.98 40.86
C GLU A 363 -17.02 -5.24 42.14
N ILE A 364 -15.97 -4.42 42.05
CA ILE A 364 -15.50 -3.58 43.15
C ILE A 364 -16.24 -2.24 43.15
N LYS A 365 -16.40 -1.65 41.97
CA LYS A 365 -17.11 -0.38 41.75
C LYS A 365 -18.54 -0.39 42.32
N THR A 366 -19.20 -1.55 42.32
CA THR A 366 -20.57 -1.70 42.83
C THR A 366 -20.66 -1.86 44.35
N CYS A 367 -19.56 -2.17 45.06
CA CYS A 367 -19.62 -2.47 46.50
C CYS A 367 -18.64 -1.71 47.39
N PHE A 368 -17.66 -0.97 46.85
CA PHE A 368 -16.74 -0.21 47.70
C PHE A 368 -17.47 0.82 48.58
N LYS A 369 -16.91 1.06 49.77
CA LYS A 369 -17.36 2.06 50.73
C LYS A 369 -16.28 3.11 50.94
N VAL A 370 -16.69 4.30 51.36
CA VAL A 370 -15.78 5.42 51.60
C VAL A 370 -15.78 5.73 53.08
N CYS A 371 -14.60 5.86 53.69
CA CYS A 371 -14.45 6.41 55.03
C CYS A 371 -14.25 7.91 54.91
N TRP A 372 -15.25 8.71 55.30
CA TRP A 372 -15.16 10.17 55.27
C TRP A 372 -14.30 10.71 56.42
N TYR A 373 -13.84 11.96 56.29
CA TYR A 373 -13.33 12.68 57.46
C TYR A 373 -14.44 12.99 58.45
N ASP A 374 -15.61 13.32 57.93
CA ASP A 374 -16.84 13.63 58.64
C ASP A 374 -18.02 13.07 57.84
N ASP A 375 -18.73 12.08 58.39
CA ASP A 375 -19.85 11.42 57.70
C ASP A 375 -21.04 12.36 57.46
N LEU A 376 -21.14 13.46 58.24
CA LEU A 376 -22.18 14.48 58.06
C LEU A 376 -21.79 15.54 57.02
N SER A 377 -20.51 15.63 56.65
CA SER A 377 -19.97 16.63 55.71
C SER A 377 -18.95 16.01 54.72
N PRO A 378 -19.40 15.19 53.75
CA PRO A 378 -18.54 14.49 52.78
C PRO A 378 -17.63 15.42 51.94
N GLU A 379 -18.03 16.68 51.75
CA GLU A 379 -17.26 17.71 51.04
C GLU A 379 -15.92 18.04 51.71
N ARG A 380 -15.73 17.67 52.99
CA ARG A 380 -14.46 17.77 53.70
C ARG A 380 -13.42 16.73 53.25
N GLY A 381 -13.83 15.80 52.38
CA GLY A 381 -12.99 14.76 51.81
C GLY A 381 -13.09 13.42 52.54
N PHE A 382 -12.30 12.47 52.06
CA PHE A 382 -12.27 11.09 52.55
C PHE A 382 -10.88 10.66 53.00
N LYS A 383 -10.82 9.65 53.86
CA LYS A 383 -9.58 9.05 54.37
C LYS A 383 -9.11 7.90 53.49
N TYR A 384 -10.01 6.96 53.19
CA TYR A 384 -9.70 5.75 52.42
C TYR A 384 -10.98 5.11 51.87
N VAL A 385 -10.79 4.18 50.93
CA VAL A 385 -11.83 3.32 50.37
C VAL A 385 -11.68 1.92 50.98
N TYR A 386 -12.80 1.29 51.36
CA TYR A 386 -12.79 0.00 52.05
C TYR A 386 -13.94 -0.90 51.60
N LEU A 387 -13.88 -2.17 51.96
CA LEU A 387 -14.95 -3.16 51.85
C LEU A 387 -15.43 -3.57 53.24
N THR A 388 -16.72 -3.90 53.34
CA THR A 388 -17.26 -4.57 54.52
C THR A 388 -16.68 -6.00 54.60
N SER A 389 -16.77 -6.65 55.76
CA SER A 389 -16.30 -8.04 55.88
C SER A 389 -17.05 -8.99 54.94
N ASP A 390 -18.36 -8.77 54.73
CA ASP A 390 -19.17 -9.58 53.81
C ASP A 390 -18.82 -9.32 52.34
N ASP A 391 -18.57 -8.06 51.97
CA ASP A 391 -18.14 -7.72 50.61
C ASP A 391 -16.74 -8.26 50.33
N TYR A 392 -15.80 -8.12 51.28
CA TYR A 392 -14.46 -8.68 51.15
C TYR A 392 -14.49 -10.20 51.03
N ALA A 393 -15.35 -10.90 51.78
CA ALA A 393 -15.51 -12.35 51.60
C ALA A 393 -15.98 -12.73 50.17
N ARG A 394 -16.72 -11.85 49.49
CA ARG A 394 -17.25 -12.07 48.14
C ARG A 394 -16.26 -11.70 47.02
N VAL A 395 -15.49 -10.63 47.17
CA VAL A 395 -14.62 -10.07 46.12
C VAL A 395 -13.15 -9.98 46.52
N GLY A 396 -12.75 -10.58 47.64
CA GLY A 396 -11.40 -10.48 48.19
C GLY A 396 -10.29 -10.94 47.24
N SER A 397 -10.58 -11.84 46.30
CA SER A 397 -9.61 -12.25 45.26
C SER A 397 -9.31 -11.16 44.23
N SER A 398 -10.19 -10.16 44.10
CA SER A 398 -10.08 -9.05 43.14
C SER A 398 -9.34 -7.84 43.73
N VAL A 399 -8.95 -7.87 45.01
CA VAL A 399 -8.29 -6.75 45.69
C VAL A 399 -7.16 -7.23 46.58
N ILE A 400 -6.15 -6.38 46.77
CA ILE A 400 -5.20 -6.48 47.87
C ILE A 400 -5.68 -5.46 48.91
N ALA A 401 -6.01 -5.94 50.10
CA ALA A 401 -6.58 -5.14 51.17
C ALA A 401 -6.07 -5.60 52.54
N HIS A 402 -5.97 -4.69 53.50
CA HIS A 402 -5.62 -5.00 54.88
C HIS A 402 -6.79 -4.75 55.84
N GLU A 403 -6.84 -5.55 56.90
CA GLU A 403 -7.87 -5.48 57.92
C GLU A 403 -7.61 -4.30 58.88
N LEU A 404 -8.63 -3.46 59.10
CA LEU A 404 -8.63 -2.37 60.06
C LEU A 404 -9.82 -2.51 61.01
N LYS A 405 -9.53 -2.73 62.30
CA LYS A 405 -10.55 -2.78 63.37
C LYS A 405 -10.70 -1.40 64.00
N LEU A 406 -11.91 -0.86 63.96
CA LEU A 406 -12.24 0.42 64.59
C LEU A 406 -12.55 0.26 66.08
N GLN A 407 -12.42 1.35 66.83
CA GLN A 407 -12.79 1.40 68.26
C GLN A 407 -14.29 1.11 68.49
N SER A 408 -15.13 1.27 67.46
CA SER A 408 -16.55 0.90 67.46
C SER A 408 -16.81 -0.61 67.36
N GLY A 409 -15.77 -1.44 67.15
CA GLY A 409 -15.88 -2.88 66.90
C GLY A 409 -16.13 -3.25 65.44
N GLU A 410 -16.32 -2.28 64.54
CA GLU A 410 -16.48 -2.49 63.10
C GLU A 410 -15.14 -2.92 62.47
N THR A 411 -15.17 -3.96 61.63
CA THR A 411 -14.01 -4.41 60.85
C THR A 411 -14.14 -3.95 59.40
N ARG A 412 -13.14 -3.19 58.94
CA ARG A 412 -13.06 -2.64 57.58
C ARG A 412 -11.88 -3.24 56.84
N TRP A 413 -12.09 -3.65 55.60
CA TRP A 413 -11.02 -4.11 54.72
C TRP A 413 -10.60 -2.96 53.81
N VAL A 414 -9.56 -2.23 54.20
CA VAL A 414 -9.08 -1.07 53.46
C VAL A 414 -8.41 -1.55 52.17
N ILE A 415 -8.87 -1.03 51.03
CA ILE A 415 -8.38 -1.45 49.71
C ILE A 415 -7.05 -0.73 49.45
N ASP A 416 -5.97 -1.50 49.34
CA ASP A 416 -4.65 -0.99 48.95
C ASP A 416 -4.47 -1.03 47.43
N THR A 417 -4.99 -2.06 46.78
CA THR A 417 -4.85 -2.25 45.32
C THR A 417 -6.05 -3.02 44.77
N ILE A 418 -6.51 -2.62 43.58
CA ILE A 418 -7.53 -3.35 42.82
C ILE A 418 -6.82 -4.15 41.74
N VAL A 419 -7.02 -5.48 41.75
CA VAL A 419 -6.52 -6.40 40.72
C VAL A 419 -7.62 -6.66 39.68
N GLY A 420 -8.85 -6.86 40.13
CA GLY A 420 -10.00 -7.23 39.29
C GLY A 420 -10.05 -8.72 38.99
N ARG A 421 -11.26 -9.25 38.80
CA ARG A 421 -11.50 -10.65 38.43
C ARG A 421 -11.31 -10.88 36.93
N GLU A 422 -11.75 -9.92 36.12
CA GLU A 422 -11.63 -9.98 34.67
C GLU A 422 -10.24 -9.50 34.24
N ASP A 423 -9.67 -10.19 33.25
CA ASP A 423 -8.42 -9.78 32.62
C ASP A 423 -8.70 -8.72 31.53
N GLY A 424 -7.69 -7.89 31.24
CA GLY A 424 -7.76 -6.88 30.18
C GLY A 424 -8.34 -5.54 30.62
N LEU A 425 -8.15 -5.16 31.88
CA LEU A 425 -8.51 -3.87 32.47
C LEU A 425 -7.41 -2.82 32.27
N GLY A 426 -6.13 -3.23 32.31
CA GLY A 426 -4.99 -2.31 32.31
C GLY A 426 -3.68 -2.84 31.71
N VAL A 427 -2.65 -2.96 32.55
CA VAL A 427 -1.24 -3.17 32.16
C VAL A 427 -1.00 -4.47 31.39
N GLU A 428 -1.84 -5.47 31.61
CA GLU A 428 -1.91 -6.72 30.88
C GLU A 428 -2.10 -6.54 29.36
N ASN A 429 -2.87 -5.54 28.93
CA ASN A 429 -3.08 -5.19 27.53
C ASN A 429 -1.88 -4.41 26.98
N LEU A 430 -1.20 -3.63 27.82
CA LEU A 430 0.03 -2.92 27.41
C LEU A 430 1.16 -3.91 27.13
N ALA A 431 1.30 -4.95 27.96
CA ALA A 431 2.25 -6.04 27.71
C ALA A 431 1.95 -6.76 26.38
N GLY A 432 0.67 -7.05 26.10
CA GLY A 432 0.24 -7.64 24.82
C GLY A 432 0.49 -6.71 23.63
N SER A 433 0.16 -5.43 23.77
CA SER A 433 0.45 -4.38 22.79
C SER A 433 1.96 -4.30 22.46
N GLY A 434 2.83 -4.44 23.47
CA GLY A 434 4.28 -4.50 23.27
C GLY A 434 4.71 -5.73 22.46
N ALA A 435 4.10 -6.89 22.71
CA ALA A 435 4.39 -8.12 21.97
C ALA A 435 4.00 -8.01 20.49
N ILE A 436 2.82 -7.47 20.17
CA ILE A 436 2.41 -7.29 18.77
C ILE A 436 3.20 -6.19 18.06
N ALA A 437 3.63 -5.13 18.76
CA ALA A 437 4.51 -4.12 18.19
C ALA A 437 5.84 -4.75 17.73
N SER A 438 6.44 -5.59 18.60
CA SER A 438 7.65 -6.34 18.25
C SER A 438 7.40 -7.32 17.10
N GLY A 439 6.32 -8.10 17.16
CA GLY A 439 5.94 -9.06 16.13
C GLY A 439 5.74 -8.43 14.76
N TYR A 440 5.05 -7.29 14.68
CA TYR A 440 4.80 -6.60 13.40
C TYR A 440 6.04 -5.88 12.88
N SER A 441 6.89 -5.35 13.77
CA SER A 441 8.22 -4.81 13.38
C SER A 441 9.12 -5.90 12.79
N ARG A 442 9.08 -7.12 13.33
CA ARG A 442 9.74 -8.30 12.74
C ARG A 442 9.12 -8.64 11.39
N ALA A 443 7.79 -8.65 11.29
CA ALA A 443 7.09 -8.95 10.04
C ALA A 443 7.52 -8.02 8.90
N TYR A 444 7.70 -6.71 9.13
CA TYR A 444 8.23 -5.80 8.09
C TYR A 444 9.61 -6.20 7.57
N LYS A 445 10.45 -6.84 8.40
CA LYS A 445 11.79 -7.29 8.00
C LYS A 445 11.75 -8.64 7.28
N GLU A 446 10.84 -9.53 7.65
CA GLU A 446 10.83 -10.94 7.22
C GLU A 446 9.75 -11.24 6.16
N THR A 447 8.80 -10.34 5.96
CA THR A 447 7.75 -10.44 4.95
C THR A 447 7.38 -9.07 4.37
N PHE A 448 6.46 -9.05 3.40
CA PHE A 448 5.79 -7.83 2.96
C PHE A 448 4.65 -7.48 3.92
N THR A 449 4.71 -6.32 4.55
CA THR A 449 3.63 -5.77 5.38
C THR A 449 3.00 -4.56 4.72
N LEU A 450 1.67 -4.44 4.81
CA LEU A 450 0.95 -3.23 4.41
C LEU A 450 -0.23 -3.00 5.35
N THR A 451 -0.35 -1.77 5.86
CA THR A 451 -1.47 -1.34 6.70
C THR A 451 -2.44 -0.48 5.89
N TYR A 452 -3.73 -0.82 5.93
CA TYR A 452 -4.81 -0.01 5.37
C TYR A 452 -5.68 0.56 6.48
N VAL A 453 -5.71 1.89 6.59
CA VAL A 453 -6.50 2.61 7.59
C VAL A 453 -7.90 2.83 7.04
N SER A 454 -8.77 1.84 7.26
CA SER A 454 -10.19 1.88 6.87
C SER A 454 -11.08 2.61 7.86
N GLY A 455 -10.68 2.64 9.14
CA GLY A 455 -11.38 3.33 10.21
C GLY A 455 -10.41 4.10 11.10
N ARG A 456 -10.95 4.85 12.06
CA ARG A 456 -10.16 5.50 13.11
C ARG A 456 -9.17 4.49 13.71
N THR A 457 -7.91 4.89 13.82
CA THR A 457 -6.81 4.04 14.28
C THR A 457 -6.06 4.77 15.40
N VAL A 458 -6.02 4.17 16.60
CA VAL A 458 -5.64 4.87 17.84
C VAL A 458 -4.54 4.14 18.60
N GLY A 459 -3.62 4.86 19.24
CA GLY A 459 -2.66 4.32 20.19
C GLY A 459 -1.78 3.23 19.59
N ILE A 460 -1.85 2.00 20.11
CA ILE A 460 -1.08 0.87 19.56
C ILE A 460 -1.39 0.61 18.08
N GLY A 461 -2.64 0.79 17.63
CA GLY A 461 -3.00 0.65 16.23
C GLY A 461 -2.28 1.66 15.33
N ALA A 462 -2.07 2.88 15.81
CA ALA A 462 -1.31 3.92 15.09
C ALA A 462 0.19 3.56 15.01
N TYR A 463 0.75 2.99 16.08
CA TYR A 463 2.11 2.45 16.03
C TYR A 463 2.23 1.27 15.07
N LEU A 464 1.27 0.35 15.03
CA LEU A 464 1.27 -0.75 14.06
C LEU A 464 1.25 -0.22 12.62
N ALA A 465 0.47 0.82 12.33
CA ALA A 465 0.49 1.47 11.01
C ALA A 465 1.90 1.96 10.63
N ARG A 466 2.64 2.55 11.57
CA ARG A 466 4.02 3.00 11.35
C ARG A 466 5.03 1.84 11.32
N LEU A 467 4.88 0.82 12.16
CA LEU A 467 5.78 -0.34 12.26
C LEU A 467 5.66 -1.27 11.05
N GLY A 468 4.46 -1.39 10.47
CA GLY A 468 4.24 -2.04 9.18
C GLY A 468 4.77 -1.24 7.99
N MET A 469 5.21 -0.01 8.25
CA MET A 469 5.87 0.93 7.32
C MET A 469 4.97 1.42 6.19
N ARG A 470 4.51 0.53 5.32
CA ARG A 470 3.70 0.83 4.13
C ARG A 470 2.26 1.08 4.57
N CYS A 471 1.78 2.31 4.39
CA CYS A 471 0.47 2.70 4.88
C CYS A 471 -0.38 3.35 3.79
N ILE A 472 -1.61 2.88 3.65
CA ILE A 472 -2.65 3.50 2.82
C ILE A 472 -3.73 4.06 3.77
N GLN A 473 -4.11 5.32 3.59
CA GLN A 473 -5.06 5.99 4.48
C GLN A 473 -6.29 6.47 3.71
N ARG A 474 -7.48 6.24 4.27
CA ARG A 474 -8.68 6.90 3.77
C ARG A 474 -8.71 8.39 4.09
N LEU A 475 -9.24 9.19 3.17
CA LEU A 475 -9.28 10.65 3.29
C LEU A 475 -10.05 11.12 4.54
N ASP A 476 -11.02 10.33 5.01
CA ASP A 476 -11.92 10.64 6.11
C ASP A 476 -11.58 9.93 7.43
N GLN A 477 -10.42 9.26 7.53
CA GLN A 477 -10.04 8.46 8.69
C GLN A 477 -8.73 8.93 9.34
N PRO A 478 -8.68 9.11 10.67
CA PRO A 478 -7.47 9.59 11.34
C PRO A 478 -6.60 8.47 11.91
N ILE A 479 -5.28 8.69 11.90
CA ILE A 479 -4.27 7.94 12.66
C ILE A 479 -3.83 8.81 13.84
N ILE A 480 -4.16 8.44 15.07
CA ILE A 480 -3.90 9.30 16.25
C ILE A 480 -3.27 8.52 17.40
N LEU A 481 -2.46 9.19 18.21
CA LEU A 481 -1.98 8.62 19.47
C LEU A 481 -2.97 8.85 20.61
N THR A 482 -3.49 10.09 20.70
CA THR A 482 -4.37 10.54 21.78
C THR A 482 -5.61 11.22 21.18
N GLY A 483 -6.77 11.01 21.79
CA GLY A 483 -8.01 11.69 21.40
C GLY A 483 -7.90 13.21 21.60
N PHE A 484 -8.52 13.99 20.70
CA PHE A 484 -8.39 15.46 20.74
C PHE A 484 -8.98 16.06 22.03
N SER A 485 -10.06 15.47 22.55
CA SER A 485 -10.70 15.92 23.79
C SER A 485 -9.77 15.77 24.99
N ALA A 486 -9.02 14.66 25.08
CA ALA A 486 -8.04 14.45 26.14
C ALA A 486 -6.89 15.46 26.07
N LEU A 487 -6.46 15.85 24.88
CA LEU A 487 -5.46 16.92 24.70
C LEU A 487 -6.00 18.28 25.15
N ASN A 488 -7.25 18.61 24.82
CA ASN A 488 -7.88 19.85 25.30
C ASN A 488 -8.00 19.88 26.83
N THR A 489 -8.38 18.75 27.45
CA THR A 489 -8.41 18.63 28.92
C THR A 489 -7.02 18.85 29.52
N LEU A 490 -5.98 18.25 28.93
CA LEU A 490 -4.59 18.42 29.40
C LEU A 490 -4.12 19.88 29.27
N LEU A 491 -4.48 20.56 28.18
CA LEU A 491 -4.12 21.96 27.93
C LEU A 491 -4.98 22.95 28.71
N GLY A 492 -6.10 22.50 29.31
CA GLY A 492 -7.05 23.35 30.02
C GLY A 492 -7.88 24.28 29.11
N ARG A 493 -7.85 24.06 27.79
CA ARG A 493 -8.56 24.88 26.79
C ARG A 493 -8.87 24.09 25.53
N GLU A 494 -9.92 24.50 24.81
CA GLU A 494 -10.34 23.87 23.55
C GLU A 494 -9.46 24.33 22.38
N VAL A 495 -8.38 23.58 22.11
CA VAL A 495 -7.42 23.88 21.04
C VAL A 495 -7.78 23.13 19.76
N TYR A 496 -8.12 21.86 19.89
CA TYR A 496 -8.44 20.98 18.76
C TYR A 496 -9.94 20.69 18.72
N SER A 497 -10.51 20.56 17.53
CA SER A 497 -11.97 20.32 17.34
C SER A 497 -12.29 18.96 16.73
N SER A 498 -11.29 18.27 16.16
CA SER A 498 -11.48 17.01 15.46
C SER A 498 -10.22 16.14 15.50
N HIS A 499 -10.42 14.83 15.51
CA HIS A 499 -9.33 13.86 15.33
C HIS A 499 -8.63 14.02 13.97
N MET A 500 -9.33 14.48 12.93
CA MET A 500 -8.76 14.71 11.59
C MET A 500 -7.73 15.84 11.57
N GLN A 501 -7.83 16.80 12.51
CA GLN A 501 -6.87 17.90 12.64
C GLN A 501 -5.49 17.41 13.07
N LEU A 502 -5.43 16.27 13.79
CA LEU A 502 -4.21 15.69 14.35
C LEU A 502 -3.70 14.51 13.54
N GLY A 503 -4.62 13.68 13.03
CA GLY A 503 -4.30 12.39 12.43
C GLY A 503 -4.77 12.20 10.99
N GLY A 504 -5.40 13.21 10.39
CA GLY A 504 -5.88 13.12 9.01
C GLY A 504 -4.75 13.13 7.98
N PRO A 505 -5.07 12.90 6.68
CA PRO A 505 -4.09 12.89 5.59
C PRO A 505 -3.30 14.20 5.47
N LYS A 506 -3.91 15.35 5.82
CA LYS A 506 -3.22 16.65 5.84
C LYS A 506 -2.00 16.69 6.77
N ILE A 507 -1.92 15.76 7.71
CA ILE A 507 -0.78 15.56 8.61
C ILE A 507 0.02 14.34 8.18
N MET A 508 -0.63 13.19 8.02
CA MET A 508 0.06 11.90 7.86
C MET A 508 0.60 11.65 6.44
N ALA A 509 -0.04 12.20 5.40
CA ALA A 509 0.48 12.12 4.04
C ALA A 509 1.54 13.20 3.76
N THR A 510 1.56 14.28 4.55
CA THR A 510 2.50 15.40 4.41
C THR A 510 3.75 15.26 5.27
N ASN A 511 3.77 14.29 6.20
CA ASN A 511 4.92 13.99 7.07
C ASN A 511 5.61 12.65 6.76
N GLY A 512 5.12 11.90 5.77
CA GLY A 512 5.74 10.64 5.32
C GLY A 512 5.31 9.38 6.09
N VAL A 513 4.29 9.44 6.94
CA VAL A 513 3.70 8.23 7.58
C VAL A 513 2.85 7.44 6.58
N VAL A 514 2.14 8.13 5.69
CA VAL A 514 1.20 7.54 4.73
C VAL A 514 1.75 7.64 3.31
N HIS A 515 1.84 6.49 2.65
CA HIS A 515 2.34 6.37 1.28
C HIS A 515 1.30 6.76 0.23
N LEU A 516 0.02 6.42 0.46
CA LEU A 516 -1.09 6.70 -0.46
C LEU A 516 -2.35 7.08 0.31
N THR A 517 -3.12 7.98 -0.26
CA THR A 517 -4.46 8.35 0.24
C THR A 517 -5.53 7.90 -0.73
N VAL A 518 -6.65 7.39 -0.22
CA VAL A 518 -7.77 6.90 -1.02
C VAL A 518 -9.10 7.44 -0.53
N SER A 519 -10.11 7.50 -1.39
CA SER A 519 -11.42 8.05 -1.07
C SER A 519 -12.36 7.07 -0.37
N ASP A 520 -12.26 5.77 -0.68
CA ASP A 520 -13.15 4.72 -0.14
C ASP A 520 -12.45 3.36 0.03
N ASP A 521 -13.16 2.40 0.65
CA ASP A 521 -12.63 1.06 0.96
C ASP A 521 -12.35 0.21 -0.29
N LEU A 522 -13.11 0.38 -1.38
CA LEU A 522 -12.85 -0.35 -2.61
C LEU A 522 -11.60 0.20 -3.30
N GLU A 523 -11.44 1.52 -3.37
CA GLU A 523 -10.21 2.15 -3.86
C GLU A 523 -8.99 1.75 -3.02
N GLY A 524 -9.15 1.67 -1.69
CA GLY A 524 -8.13 1.16 -0.79
C GLY A 524 -7.68 -0.25 -1.14
N VAL A 525 -8.62 -1.17 -1.31
CA VAL A 525 -8.33 -2.56 -1.71
C VAL A 525 -7.72 -2.63 -3.12
N SER A 526 -8.21 -1.83 -4.07
CA SER A 526 -7.60 -1.72 -5.40
C SER A 526 -6.16 -1.22 -5.35
N ALA A 527 -5.84 -0.26 -4.46
CA ALA A 527 -4.48 0.21 -4.24
C ALA A 527 -3.59 -0.87 -3.59
N ILE A 528 -4.13 -1.69 -2.68
CA ILE A 528 -3.43 -2.87 -2.12
C ILE A 528 -3.09 -3.86 -3.24
N LEU A 529 -4.05 -4.25 -4.08
CA LEU A 529 -3.82 -5.17 -5.20
C LEU A 529 -2.83 -4.58 -6.20
N LYS A 530 -2.93 -3.29 -6.51
CA LYS A 530 -1.99 -2.60 -7.39
C LYS A 530 -0.57 -2.64 -6.82
N TRP A 531 -0.40 -2.43 -5.52
CA TRP A 531 0.90 -2.53 -4.86
C TRP A 531 1.44 -3.97 -4.89
N LEU A 532 0.60 -4.95 -4.56
CA LEU A 532 0.95 -6.37 -4.63
C LEU A 532 1.35 -6.81 -6.04
N SER A 533 0.86 -6.16 -7.10
CA SER A 533 1.25 -6.44 -8.49
C SER A 533 2.73 -6.18 -8.82
N TYR A 534 3.45 -5.48 -7.94
CA TYR A 534 4.92 -5.30 -8.02
C TYR A 534 5.69 -6.28 -7.12
N VAL A 535 5.02 -6.94 -6.18
CA VAL A 535 5.66 -7.70 -5.10
C VAL A 535 5.57 -9.21 -5.36
N PRO A 536 6.67 -9.98 -5.17
CA PRO A 536 6.66 -11.44 -5.23
C PRO A 536 5.54 -12.08 -4.39
N SER A 537 5.12 -13.29 -4.75
CA SER A 537 4.06 -14.00 -4.02
C SER A 537 4.49 -14.44 -2.61
N TYR A 538 5.79 -14.56 -2.37
CA TYR A 538 6.43 -14.81 -1.08
C TYR A 538 7.87 -14.26 -1.11
N VAL A 539 8.48 -13.99 0.05
CA VAL A 539 9.87 -13.48 0.13
C VAL A 539 10.87 -14.51 -0.40
N GLY A 540 11.72 -14.08 -1.33
CA GLY A 540 12.65 -14.92 -2.08
C GLY A 540 12.03 -15.56 -3.33
N GLY A 541 10.75 -15.28 -3.61
CA GLY A 541 10.06 -15.73 -4.81
C GLY A 541 10.44 -14.93 -6.06
N PRO A 542 10.00 -15.37 -7.26
CA PRO A 542 10.24 -14.64 -8.49
C PRO A 542 9.47 -13.30 -8.53
N LEU A 543 10.06 -12.30 -9.18
CA LEU A 543 9.38 -11.03 -9.47
C LEU A 543 8.13 -11.26 -10.33
N PRO A 544 7.03 -10.51 -10.10
CA PRO A 544 5.81 -10.59 -10.91
C PRO A 544 5.98 -9.91 -12.29
N ILE A 545 6.78 -10.53 -13.16
CA ILE A 545 7.01 -10.06 -14.53
C ILE A 545 5.78 -10.41 -15.37
N THR A 546 5.16 -9.40 -15.97
CA THR A 546 3.95 -9.55 -16.80
C THR A 546 4.19 -9.07 -18.22
N PRO A 547 3.59 -9.67 -19.27
CA PRO A 547 3.64 -9.12 -20.62
C PRO A 547 3.18 -7.65 -20.64
N SER A 548 3.98 -6.77 -21.24
CA SER A 548 3.66 -5.34 -21.34
C SER A 548 2.90 -5.02 -22.63
N LEU A 549 1.91 -4.14 -22.54
CA LEU A 549 1.29 -3.49 -23.71
C LEU A 549 2.20 -2.41 -24.31
N ASP A 550 3.19 -1.96 -23.55
CA ASP A 550 4.17 -0.97 -23.96
C ASP A 550 5.47 -1.70 -24.38
N PRO A 551 5.80 -1.79 -25.69
CA PRO A 551 6.95 -2.56 -26.17
C PRO A 551 8.26 -2.10 -25.53
N PRO A 552 9.13 -3.03 -25.08
CA PRO A 552 10.41 -2.65 -24.50
C PRO A 552 11.37 -2.02 -25.52
N GLU A 553 11.23 -2.34 -26.82
CA GLU A 553 12.10 -1.83 -27.89
C GLU A 553 11.74 -0.41 -28.35
N ARG A 554 10.63 0.18 -27.88
CA ARG A 554 10.26 1.53 -28.30
C ARG A 554 11.27 2.56 -27.82
N LEU A 555 11.35 3.66 -28.55
CA LEU A 555 12.14 4.82 -28.18
C LEU A 555 11.45 5.64 -27.10
N VAL A 556 12.23 6.38 -26.32
CA VAL A 556 11.73 7.42 -25.43
C VAL A 556 11.37 8.64 -26.28
N GLU A 557 10.11 9.05 -26.24
CA GLU A 557 9.62 10.19 -27.04
C GLU A 557 9.61 11.49 -26.24
N TYR A 558 9.51 11.44 -24.91
CA TYR A 558 9.66 12.64 -24.09
C TYR A 558 11.11 13.13 -24.14
N PHE A 559 11.34 14.37 -24.59
CA PHE A 559 12.67 15.02 -24.58
C PHE A 559 12.64 16.26 -23.69
N PRO A 560 13.46 16.31 -22.62
CA PRO A 560 13.66 17.51 -21.84
C PRO A 560 14.25 18.66 -22.69
N GLU A 561 13.65 19.85 -22.63
CA GLU A 561 14.21 21.06 -23.28
C GLU A 561 15.24 21.76 -22.40
N ASN A 562 14.84 22.15 -21.18
CA ASN A 562 15.68 22.90 -20.23
C ASN A 562 16.03 22.11 -18.98
N SER A 563 15.05 21.36 -18.45
CA SER A 563 15.21 20.52 -17.27
C SER A 563 14.39 19.26 -17.43
N CYS A 564 14.88 18.16 -16.87
CA CYS A 564 14.20 16.87 -16.92
C CYS A 564 13.09 16.83 -15.85
N ASP A 565 11.82 16.90 -16.26
CA ASP A 565 10.70 16.63 -15.35
C ASP A 565 10.74 15.14 -14.97
N PRO A 566 10.90 14.79 -13.69
CA PRO A 566 11.01 13.41 -13.26
C PRO A 566 9.77 12.58 -13.62
N ARG A 567 8.56 13.14 -13.52
CA ARG A 567 7.33 12.40 -13.81
C ARG A 567 7.21 12.14 -15.29
N ALA A 568 7.50 13.14 -16.13
CA ALA A 568 7.50 12.97 -17.58
C ALA A 568 8.59 11.97 -18.03
N ALA A 569 9.78 12.01 -17.45
CA ALA A 569 10.83 11.01 -17.68
C ALA A 569 10.37 9.59 -17.33
N ILE A 570 9.58 9.44 -16.27
CA ILE A 570 9.09 8.13 -15.84
C ILE A 570 7.93 7.63 -16.71
N ARG A 571 6.78 8.33 -16.68
CA ARG A 571 5.51 7.86 -17.25
C ARG A 571 5.15 8.47 -18.61
N GLY A 572 5.98 9.38 -19.11
CA GLY A 572 5.67 10.20 -20.28
C GLY A 572 4.72 11.36 -19.97
N VAL A 573 4.44 12.16 -21.00
CA VAL A 573 3.56 13.34 -20.94
C VAL A 573 2.63 13.32 -22.15
N VAL A 574 1.48 13.98 -22.05
CA VAL A 574 0.59 14.19 -23.21
C VAL A 574 0.87 15.58 -23.77
N ASP A 575 1.16 15.66 -25.06
CA ASP A 575 1.43 16.94 -25.73
C ASP A 575 0.14 17.76 -25.96
N GLY A 576 0.29 18.97 -26.50
CA GLY A 576 -0.85 19.87 -26.79
C GLY A 576 -1.84 19.34 -27.84
N GLN A 577 -1.50 18.25 -28.55
CA GLN A 577 -2.30 17.61 -29.58
C GLN A 577 -2.97 16.32 -29.07
N GLY A 578 -2.74 15.95 -27.80
CA GLY A 578 -3.27 14.74 -27.19
C GLY A 578 -2.44 13.48 -27.47
N LYS A 579 -1.28 13.59 -28.13
CA LYS A 579 -0.35 12.47 -28.33
C LYS A 579 0.42 12.22 -27.04
N TRP A 580 0.49 10.96 -26.61
CA TRP A 580 1.32 10.56 -25.49
C TRP A 580 2.77 10.40 -25.93
N MET A 581 3.64 11.24 -25.39
CA MET A 581 5.09 11.21 -25.52
C MET A 581 5.66 10.31 -24.43
N GLY A 582 5.94 9.05 -24.78
CA GLY A 582 6.33 8.02 -23.81
C GLY A 582 7.65 8.29 -23.10
N GLY A 583 7.66 8.10 -21.77
CA GLY A 583 8.86 8.14 -20.92
C GLY A 583 9.67 6.84 -20.98
N ILE A 584 10.56 6.62 -20.02
CA ILE A 584 11.41 5.42 -19.94
C ILE A 584 10.58 4.18 -19.57
N PHE A 585 9.63 4.31 -18.64
CA PHE A 585 8.87 3.19 -18.09
C PHE A 585 7.52 3.00 -18.78
N ASP A 586 6.86 1.90 -18.48
CA ASP A 586 5.63 1.48 -19.14
C ASP A 586 4.48 2.46 -18.87
N LYS A 587 3.69 2.76 -19.90
CA LYS A 587 2.49 3.60 -19.78
C LYS A 587 1.58 3.13 -18.64
N ASN A 588 1.09 4.05 -17.82
CA ASN A 588 0.16 3.78 -16.70
C ASN A 588 0.68 2.73 -15.68
N SER A 589 1.99 2.49 -15.63
CA SER A 589 2.60 1.57 -14.66
C SER A 589 3.12 2.27 -13.41
N PHE A 590 3.37 3.59 -13.45
CA PHE A 590 3.95 4.32 -12.33
C PHE A 590 2.90 4.64 -11.26
N VAL A 591 3.17 4.24 -10.02
CA VAL A 591 2.43 4.61 -8.81
C VAL A 591 3.38 5.37 -7.90
N GLU A 592 3.21 6.69 -7.84
CA GLU A 592 3.94 7.56 -6.93
C GLU A 592 3.47 7.33 -5.49
N THR A 593 4.40 7.27 -4.55
CA THR A 593 4.13 7.10 -3.12
C THR A 593 4.84 8.18 -2.32
N LEU A 594 4.24 8.60 -1.19
CA LEU A 594 4.72 9.68 -0.33
C LEU A 594 4.77 11.04 -1.07
N ASP A 595 3.84 11.27 -2.01
CA ASP A 595 3.80 12.46 -2.86
C ASP A 595 3.52 13.76 -2.09
N GLY A 596 2.86 13.67 -0.93
CA GLY A 596 2.58 14.81 -0.05
C GLY A 596 3.78 15.29 0.78
N TRP A 597 4.83 14.48 0.94
CA TRP A 597 5.99 14.76 1.80
C TRP A 597 7.29 14.83 1.01
N ALA A 598 8.19 15.76 1.41
CA ALA A 598 9.50 15.97 0.80
C ALA A 598 9.46 15.92 -0.74
N ARG A 599 8.65 16.83 -1.30
CA ARG A 599 8.25 16.86 -2.71
C ARG A 599 9.40 17.14 -3.69
N THR A 600 10.58 17.52 -3.18
CA THR A 600 11.81 17.65 -3.97
C THR A 600 12.35 16.32 -4.49
N VAL A 601 11.86 15.20 -3.95
CA VAL A 601 12.17 13.84 -4.43
C VAL A 601 10.88 13.09 -4.74
N VAL A 602 10.84 12.45 -5.90
CA VAL A 602 9.74 11.62 -6.38
C VAL A 602 10.10 10.15 -6.16
N THR A 603 9.25 9.41 -5.47
CA THR A 603 9.45 7.98 -5.18
C THR A 603 8.24 7.16 -5.59
N GLY A 604 8.43 5.97 -6.14
CA GLY A 604 7.30 5.12 -6.50
C GLY A 604 7.70 3.80 -7.14
N ARG A 605 6.71 3.08 -7.66
CA ARG A 605 6.91 1.78 -8.35
C ARG A 605 6.43 1.89 -9.78
N ALA A 606 7.16 1.31 -10.73
CA ALA A 606 6.77 1.24 -12.13
C ALA A 606 7.07 -0.14 -12.72
N LYS A 607 6.78 -0.33 -14.00
CA LYS A 607 7.24 -1.47 -14.79
C LYS A 607 8.11 -1.01 -15.96
N LEU A 608 9.15 -1.77 -16.28
CA LEU A 608 9.99 -1.59 -17.47
C LEU A 608 9.89 -2.84 -18.34
N GLY A 609 9.14 -2.77 -19.43
CA GLY A 609 8.84 -3.94 -20.26
C GLY A 609 8.15 -5.05 -19.46
N GLY A 610 7.31 -4.67 -18.49
CA GLY A 610 6.61 -5.62 -17.63
C GLY A 610 7.36 -6.03 -16.35
N ILE A 611 8.64 -5.71 -16.23
CA ILE A 611 9.45 -6.01 -15.04
C ILE A 611 9.20 -4.94 -13.97
N PRO A 612 8.73 -5.29 -12.76
CA PRO A 612 8.47 -4.32 -11.70
C PRO A 612 9.76 -3.77 -11.11
N VAL A 613 9.79 -2.46 -10.85
CA VAL A 613 10.96 -1.74 -10.32
C VAL A 613 10.56 -0.64 -9.34
N GLY A 614 11.44 -0.33 -8.38
CA GLY A 614 11.38 0.87 -7.56
C GLY A 614 12.05 2.05 -8.26
N ILE A 615 11.52 3.25 -8.07
CA ILE A 615 12.04 4.48 -8.66
C ILE A 615 12.28 5.54 -7.59
N VAL A 616 13.43 6.18 -7.66
CA VAL A 616 13.75 7.46 -7.01
C VAL A 616 14.16 8.45 -8.11
N ALA A 617 13.52 9.60 -8.14
CA ALA A 617 13.82 10.66 -9.11
C ALA A 617 13.76 12.04 -8.43
N VAL A 618 14.30 13.06 -9.08
CA VAL A 618 14.50 14.38 -8.47
C VAL A 618 13.61 15.41 -9.13
N GLU A 619 12.88 16.18 -8.31
CA GLU A 619 12.13 17.33 -8.77
C GLU A 619 13.09 18.47 -9.12
N THR A 620 12.88 19.07 -10.29
CA THR A 620 13.75 20.15 -10.80
C THR A 620 13.20 21.52 -10.46
N GLN A 621 11.89 21.62 -10.23
CA GLN A 621 11.24 22.87 -9.84
C GLN A 621 11.39 23.15 -8.34
N THR A 622 11.47 24.43 -7.97
CA THR A 622 11.37 24.85 -6.57
C THR A 622 10.00 24.48 -6.02
N VAL A 623 9.97 23.72 -4.92
CA VAL A 623 8.75 23.34 -4.23
C VAL A 623 8.52 24.23 -3.02
N MET A 624 7.27 24.60 -2.79
CA MET A 624 6.85 25.36 -1.61
C MET A 624 6.39 24.39 -0.52
N GLN A 625 7.18 24.25 0.54
CA GLN A 625 6.81 23.49 1.72
C GLN A 625 5.94 24.38 2.63
N VAL A 626 4.71 23.96 2.88
CA VAL A 626 3.79 24.64 3.81
C VAL A 626 3.88 23.96 5.16
N ILE A 627 4.39 24.68 6.16
CA ILE A 627 4.43 24.23 7.55
C ILE A 627 3.20 24.81 8.25
N PRO A 628 2.25 23.99 8.70
CA PRO A 628 1.01 24.46 9.32
C PRO A 628 1.30 25.16 10.65
N ALA A 629 0.48 26.15 11.01
CA ALA A 629 0.49 26.74 12.34
C ALA A 629 0.08 25.70 13.39
N ASP A 630 0.74 25.69 14.55
CA ASP A 630 0.34 24.90 15.70
C ASP A 630 -0.73 25.65 16.51
N PRO A 631 -1.99 25.20 16.54
CA PRO A 631 -3.05 25.85 17.32
C PRO A 631 -2.77 25.86 18.83
N GLY A 632 -1.88 24.97 19.31
CA GLY A 632 -1.43 24.93 20.70
C GLY A 632 -0.52 26.11 21.07
N GLN A 633 0.09 26.78 20.10
CA GLN A 633 1.02 27.90 20.28
C GLN A 633 0.46 29.17 19.64
N LEU A 634 0.16 30.19 20.44
CA LEU A 634 -0.57 31.39 19.99
C LEU A 634 0.23 32.26 19.01
N ASP A 635 1.55 32.20 19.07
CA ASP A 635 2.50 32.91 18.21
C ASP A 635 2.87 32.13 16.93
N SER A 636 2.39 30.88 16.83
CA SER A 636 2.58 30.06 15.64
C SER A 636 1.75 30.59 14.47
N HIS A 637 2.38 30.66 13.31
CA HIS A 637 1.75 31.06 12.05
C HIS A 637 2.20 30.10 10.95
N GLU A 638 1.38 29.98 9.90
CA GLU A 638 1.74 29.17 8.75
C GLU A 638 2.99 29.75 8.08
N ARG A 639 3.96 28.88 7.79
CA ARG A 639 5.20 29.27 7.13
C ARG A 639 5.33 28.55 5.81
N VAL A 640 5.63 29.31 4.76
CA VAL A 640 5.93 28.76 3.43
C VAL A 640 7.42 28.85 3.20
N VAL A 641 8.07 27.70 3.09
CA VAL A 641 9.52 27.59 2.90
C VAL A 641 9.79 27.13 1.46
N PRO A 642 10.48 27.93 0.63
CA PRO A 642 10.92 27.47 -0.67
C PRO A 642 12.06 26.46 -0.52
N GLN A 643 11.88 25.28 -1.10
CA GLN A 643 12.91 24.26 -1.25
C GLN A 643 13.29 24.20 -2.73
N ALA A 644 14.54 24.56 -3.05
CA ALA A 644 15.03 24.51 -4.42
C ALA A 644 15.00 23.08 -4.97
N GLY A 645 14.63 22.91 -6.25
CA GLY A 645 14.77 21.63 -6.93
C GLY A 645 16.24 21.20 -7.02
N GLN A 646 16.48 19.92 -7.29
CA GLN A 646 17.83 19.34 -7.42
C GLN A 646 18.71 19.43 -6.16
N VAL A 647 18.14 19.68 -4.97
CA VAL A 647 18.88 19.76 -3.71
C VAL A 647 18.28 18.79 -2.69
N TRP A 648 19.13 18.07 -1.96
CA TRP A 648 18.70 17.28 -0.81
C TRP A 648 18.56 18.14 0.44
N PHE A 649 17.36 18.16 0.99
CA PHE A 649 16.94 18.63 2.31
C PHE A 649 16.76 17.45 3.29
N PRO A 650 16.69 17.68 4.62
CA PRO A 650 16.64 16.61 5.62
C PRO A 650 15.47 15.64 5.40
N ASP A 651 14.30 16.20 5.07
CA ASP A 651 13.09 15.45 4.72
C ASP A 651 13.27 14.60 3.45
N SER A 652 13.85 15.16 2.40
CA SER A 652 14.06 14.48 1.12
C SER A 652 15.13 13.39 1.17
N ALA A 653 16.19 13.59 1.95
CA ALA A 653 17.19 12.56 2.23
C ALA A 653 16.56 11.42 3.04
N THR A 654 15.73 11.73 4.04
CA THR A 654 14.99 10.73 4.83
C THR A 654 13.98 9.96 3.96
N LYS A 655 13.25 10.65 3.08
CA LYS A 655 12.33 10.03 2.10
C LYS A 655 13.07 9.08 1.17
N THR A 656 14.23 9.51 0.65
CA THR A 656 15.10 8.69 -0.19
C THR A 656 15.52 7.43 0.56
N ALA A 657 16.07 7.57 1.77
CA ALA A 657 16.51 6.44 2.58
C ALA A 657 15.36 5.46 2.90
N GLN A 658 14.18 5.97 3.29
CA GLN A 658 13.00 5.14 3.56
C GLN A 658 12.54 4.38 2.31
N ALA A 659 12.52 5.03 1.14
CA ALA A 659 12.14 4.38 -0.11
C ALA A 659 13.12 3.26 -0.50
N LEU A 660 14.42 3.48 -0.34
CA LEU A 660 15.44 2.45 -0.57
C LEU A 660 15.20 1.22 0.31
N LEU A 661 14.95 1.43 1.61
CA LEU A 661 14.67 0.34 2.55
C LEU A 661 13.40 -0.42 2.14
N ASP A 662 12.35 0.31 1.79
CA ASP A 662 11.07 -0.25 1.35
C ASP A 662 11.20 -1.09 0.08
N PHE A 663 11.94 -0.62 -0.94
CA PHE A 663 12.14 -1.35 -2.19
C PHE A 663 13.04 -2.58 -1.99
N ASN A 664 14.09 -2.49 -1.18
CA ASN A 664 14.96 -3.63 -0.86
C ASN A 664 14.16 -4.77 -0.18
N ARG A 665 13.25 -4.40 0.73
CA ARG A 665 12.34 -5.35 1.42
C ARG A 665 11.24 -5.91 0.52
N GLU A 666 10.87 -5.22 -0.55
CA GLU A 666 9.99 -5.75 -1.60
C GLU A 666 10.71 -6.61 -2.63
N GLU A 667 12.04 -6.68 -2.53
CA GLU A 667 12.92 -7.36 -3.47
C GLU A 667 12.84 -6.80 -4.89
N LEU A 668 12.63 -5.49 -5.03
CA LEU A 668 12.56 -4.82 -6.32
C LEU A 668 13.94 -4.37 -6.81
N PRO A 669 14.24 -4.47 -8.12
CA PRO A 669 15.31 -3.69 -8.73
C PRO A 669 15.01 -2.19 -8.61
N LEU A 670 16.05 -1.36 -8.59
CA LEU A 670 15.95 0.07 -8.33
C LEU A 670 16.49 0.91 -9.49
N PHE A 671 15.77 1.98 -9.82
CA PHE A 671 16.25 3.06 -10.68
C PHE A 671 16.34 4.35 -9.89
N ILE A 672 17.52 4.97 -9.89
CA ILE A 672 17.75 6.31 -9.38
C ILE A 672 18.01 7.22 -10.58
N LEU A 673 17.03 8.05 -10.94
CA LEU A 673 17.19 9.10 -11.94
C LEU A 673 17.87 10.30 -11.26
N ALA A 674 19.20 10.24 -11.17
CA ALA A 674 20.01 11.13 -10.35
C ALA A 674 20.16 12.51 -10.99
N ASN A 675 19.66 13.54 -10.31
CA ASN A 675 19.70 14.92 -10.80
C ASN A 675 19.85 15.91 -9.63
N TRP A 676 20.80 15.64 -8.72
CA TRP A 676 21.07 16.47 -7.54
C TRP A 676 22.39 17.26 -7.68
N ARG A 677 22.31 18.56 -7.46
CA ARG A 677 23.45 19.48 -7.38
C ARG A 677 24.15 19.48 -6.02
N GLY A 678 23.60 18.79 -5.04
CA GLY A 678 24.22 18.65 -3.72
C GLY A 678 23.22 18.52 -2.59
N PHE A 679 23.74 18.70 -1.38
CA PHE A 679 22.98 18.79 -0.14
C PHE A 679 22.81 20.26 0.24
N SER A 680 21.69 20.58 0.90
CA SER A 680 21.54 21.90 1.51
C SER A 680 22.56 22.07 2.64
N GLY A 681 23.46 23.04 2.47
CA GLY A 681 24.46 23.43 3.47
C GLY A 681 23.99 24.52 4.44
N GLY A 682 22.70 24.87 4.43
CA GLY A 682 22.15 25.90 5.30
C GLY A 682 22.22 25.50 6.78
N GLN A 683 22.45 26.48 7.67
CA GLN A 683 22.58 26.24 9.11
C GLN A 683 21.39 25.48 9.70
N ARG A 684 20.16 25.84 9.29
CA ARG A 684 18.93 25.16 9.72
C ARG A 684 18.94 23.69 9.32
N ASP A 685 19.23 23.40 8.06
CA ASP A 685 19.13 22.04 7.51
C ASP A 685 20.24 21.13 8.06
N LEU A 686 21.41 21.71 8.38
CA LEU A 686 22.47 21.05 9.15
C LEU A 686 22.02 20.72 10.58
N PHE A 687 21.36 21.66 11.25
CA PHE A 687 20.80 21.47 12.59
C PHE A 687 19.68 20.41 12.61
N GLU A 688 18.84 20.38 11.58
CA GLU A 688 17.78 19.38 11.37
C GLU A 688 18.31 17.99 11.00
N GLY A 689 19.63 17.84 10.86
CA GLY A 689 20.28 16.53 10.75
C GLY A 689 20.38 15.98 9.32
N ILE A 690 20.60 16.85 8.32
CA ILE A 690 20.84 16.44 6.92
C ILE A 690 21.96 15.39 6.79
N LEU A 691 23.01 15.46 7.61
CA LEU A 691 24.13 14.50 7.56
C LEU A 691 23.71 13.11 8.04
N GLN A 692 22.91 13.03 9.11
CA GLN A 692 22.33 11.79 9.58
C GLN A 692 21.44 11.18 8.49
N ALA A 693 20.56 11.98 7.89
CA ALA A 693 19.70 11.53 6.80
C ALA A 693 20.52 11.06 5.59
N GLY A 694 21.53 11.82 5.15
CA GLY A 694 22.43 11.43 4.05
C GLY A 694 23.19 10.13 4.30
N SER A 695 23.66 9.89 5.53
CA SER A 695 24.37 8.65 5.88
C SER A 695 23.51 7.39 5.77
N THR A 696 22.19 7.51 6.01
CA THR A 696 21.27 6.38 5.90
C THR A 696 21.01 5.94 4.46
N ILE A 697 21.16 6.84 3.48
CA ILE A 697 21.13 6.51 2.04
C ILE A 697 22.26 5.52 1.72
N VAL A 698 23.48 5.81 2.17
CA VAL A 698 24.67 4.96 1.96
C VAL A 698 24.47 3.59 2.60
N GLU A 699 23.99 3.53 3.83
CA GLU A 699 23.76 2.26 4.54
C GLU A 699 22.70 1.39 3.83
N ASN A 700 21.62 2.01 3.34
CA ASN A 700 20.56 1.29 2.62
C ASN A 700 21.01 0.82 1.23
N LEU A 701 21.88 1.56 0.53
CA LEU A 701 22.48 1.12 -0.73
C LEU A 701 23.53 0.02 -0.53
N ARG A 702 24.33 0.11 0.55
CA ARG A 702 25.32 -0.91 0.93
C ARG A 702 24.67 -2.27 1.17
N THR A 703 23.47 -2.28 1.75
CA THR A 703 22.72 -3.51 2.09
C THR A 703 21.68 -3.90 1.05
N TYR A 704 21.62 -3.17 -0.08
CA TYR A 704 20.70 -3.47 -1.19
C TYR A 704 21.09 -4.77 -1.89
N LYS A 705 20.12 -5.64 -2.17
CA LYS A 705 20.38 -7.01 -2.67
C LYS A 705 20.00 -7.22 -4.14
N GLN A 706 19.22 -6.30 -4.72
CA GLN A 706 18.77 -6.38 -6.11
C GLN A 706 19.57 -5.41 -7.00
N PRO A 707 19.51 -5.54 -8.33
CA PRO A 707 20.19 -4.61 -9.22
C PRO A 707 19.73 -3.17 -9.01
N VAL A 708 20.69 -2.23 -8.94
CA VAL A 708 20.45 -0.79 -8.81
C VAL A 708 21.07 -0.09 -10.00
N PHE A 709 20.28 0.72 -10.70
CA PHE A 709 20.72 1.56 -11.80
C PHE A 709 20.69 3.02 -11.38
N VAL A 710 21.85 3.64 -11.28
CA VAL A 710 21.98 5.10 -11.09
C VAL A 710 22.19 5.71 -12.47
N TYR A 711 21.22 6.48 -12.94
CA TYR A 711 21.26 7.10 -14.26
C TYR A 711 21.17 8.61 -14.13
N ILE A 712 22.19 9.32 -14.62
CA ILE A 712 22.12 10.79 -14.76
C ILE A 712 21.37 11.08 -16.07
N PRO A 713 20.12 11.59 -16.01
CA PRO A 713 19.27 11.73 -17.19
C PRO A 713 19.73 12.89 -18.09
N MET A 714 19.04 13.08 -19.23
CA MET A 714 19.29 14.20 -20.13
C MET A 714 19.15 15.54 -19.41
N MET A 715 20.14 16.43 -19.58
CA MET A 715 20.33 17.69 -18.85
C MET A 715 20.43 17.51 -17.31
N GLY A 716 20.69 16.30 -16.85
CA GLY A 716 20.84 15.96 -15.44
C GLY A 716 22.20 16.38 -14.89
N GLU A 717 22.22 16.73 -13.62
CA GLU A 717 23.44 17.11 -12.91
C GLU A 717 23.64 16.27 -11.66
N LEU A 718 24.87 15.85 -11.41
CA LEU A 718 25.22 15.13 -10.17
C LEU A 718 26.54 15.66 -9.60
N ARG A 719 26.48 16.33 -8.44
CA ARG A 719 27.63 17.09 -7.91
C ARG A 719 28.01 16.71 -6.49
N GLY A 720 29.30 16.86 -6.20
CA GLY A 720 29.85 16.87 -4.83
C GLY A 720 29.35 15.72 -3.96
N GLY A 721 28.84 16.06 -2.78
CA GLY A 721 28.31 15.07 -1.83
C GLY A 721 27.15 14.25 -2.40
N ALA A 722 26.37 14.79 -3.34
CA ALA A 722 25.26 14.05 -3.91
C ALA A 722 25.72 12.85 -4.76
N TRP A 723 26.84 12.99 -5.47
CA TRP A 723 27.49 11.87 -6.16
C TRP A 723 27.93 10.79 -5.15
N VAL A 724 28.62 11.22 -4.09
CA VAL A 724 29.25 10.33 -3.12
C VAL A 724 28.26 9.33 -2.51
N VAL A 725 27.03 9.77 -2.20
CA VAL A 725 26.05 8.92 -1.50
C VAL A 725 25.30 7.94 -2.40
N VAL A 726 25.48 8.00 -3.74
CA VAL A 726 24.87 7.06 -4.70
C VAL A 726 25.90 6.37 -5.60
N ASP A 727 27.20 6.54 -5.32
CA ASP A 727 28.26 6.01 -6.15
C ASP A 727 28.23 4.47 -6.21
N SER A 728 28.55 3.91 -7.37
CA SER A 728 28.61 2.46 -7.59
C SER A 728 29.55 1.70 -6.63
N GLN A 729 30.59 2.35 -6.11
CA GLN A 729 31.55 1.76 -5.17
C GLN A 729 30.95 1.44 -3.80
N ILE A 730 29.78 2.02 -3.45
CA ILE A 730 29.09 1.69 -2.19
C ILE A 730 28.71 0.21 -2.16
N ASN A 731 28.32 -0.35 -3.31
CA ASN A 731 27.93 -1.74 -3.48
C ASN A 731 28.15 -2.17 -4.94
N SER A 732 29.42 -2.38 -5.31
CA SER A 732 29.86 -2.64 -6.69
C SER A 732 29.28 -3.91 -7.31
N ASP A 733 28.78 -4.82 -6.49
CA ASP A 733 28.19 -6.08 -6.91
C ASP A 733 26.77 -5.88 -7.48
N HIS A 734 26.07 -4.83 -7.05
CA HIS A 734 24.66 -4.58 -7.37
C HIS A 734 24.40 -3.24 -8.07
N ILE A 735 25.22 -2.20 -7.83
CA ILE A 735 25.03 -0.85 -8.37
C ILE A 735 25.78 -0.68 -9.69
N GLU A 736 25.06 -0.25 -10.73
CA GLU A 736 25.61 0.17 -12.01
C GLU A 736 25.24 1.63 -12.28
N MET A 737 26.23 2.42 -12.71
CA MET A 737 26.07 3.85 -12.95
C MET A 737 26.24 4.20 -14.42
N TYR A 738 25.31 4.98 -14.95
CA TYR A 738 25.21 5.42 -16.34
C TYR A 738 24.95 6.92 -16.41
N ALA A 739 25.30 7.55 -17.53
CA ALA A 739 25.05 8.96 -17.75
C ALA A 739 24.57 9.22 -19.18
N ASP A 740 23.67 10.18 -19.35
CA ASP A 740 23.31 10.71 -20.67
C ASP A 740 24.48 11.49 -21.30
N GLU A 741 24.49 11.64 -22.63
CA GLU A 741 25.47 12.46 -23.35
C GLU A 741 25.54 13.89 -22.83
N THR A 742 24.40 14.48 -22.46
CA THR A 742 24.28 15.86 -21.99
C THR A 742 24.44 16.01 -20.47
N ALA A 743 24.59 14.89 -19.75
CA ALA A 743 24.74 14.89 -18.30
C ALA A 743 26.03 15.63 -17.86
N LYS A 744 25.92 16.35 -16.74
CA LYS A 744 27.04 17.05 -16.10
C LYS A 744 27.32 16.51 -14.71
N GLY A 745 28.58 16.41 -14.32
CA GLY A 745 28.95 15.88 -13.01
C GLY A 745 30.40 16.14 -12.64
N ASN A 746 30.61 16.66 -11.43
CA ASN A 746 31.92 17.04 -10.90
C ASN A 746 31.84 17.32 -9.40
N VAL A 747 32.96 17.65 -8.76
CA VAL A 747 33.04 17.96 -7.32
C VAL A 747 32.24 19.22 -6.95
N LEU A 748 32.31 20.26 -7.78
CA LEU A 748 31.62 21.53 -7.62
C LEU A 748 31.04 21.98 -8.95
N GLU A 749 30.12 22.94 -8.90
CA GLU A 749 29.65 23.65 -10.09
C GLU A 749 30.79 24.46 -10.74
N PRO A 750 30.73 24.71 -12.06
CA PRO A 750 31.72 25.51 -12.77
C PRO A 750 32.00 26.87 -12.13
N GLU A 751 30.94 27.56 -11.71
CA GLU A 751 30.98 28.88 -11.05
C GLU A 751 31.78 28.80 -9.74
N GLY A 752 31.48 27.81 -8.88
CA GLY A 752 32.24 27.61 -7.64
C GLY A 752 33.68 27.14 -7.88
N THR A 753 33.94 26.43 -8.98
CA THR A 753 35.29 25.96 -9.33
C THR A 753 36.20 27.12 -9.73
N ILE A 754 35.71 28.08 -10.52
CA ILE A 754 36.52 29.23 -10.97
C ILE A 754 36.87 30.17 -9.81
N GLU A 755 35.99 30.33 -8.83
CA GLU A 755 36.27 31.13 -7.62
C GLU A 755 37.45 30.58 -6.82
N ILE A 756 37.68 29.26 -6.90
CA ILE A 756 38.76 28.60 -6.16
C ILE A 756 40.02 28.45 -7.01
N LYS A 757 39.89 28.02 -8.26
CA LYS A 757 40.99 27.57 -9.12
C LYS A 757 41.35 28.51 -10.28
N PHE A 758 40.52 29.51 -10.57
CA PHE A 758 40.73 30.46 -11.64
C PHE A 758 40.47 31.89 -11.12
N ARG A 759 41.18 32.25 -10.05
CA ARG A 759 41.01 33.52 -9.35
C ARG A 759 41.49 34.69 -10.21
N THR A 760 41.35 35.91 -9.71
CA THR A 760 41.74 37.13 -10.42
C THR A 760 43.16 37.07 -10.98
N LYS A 761 44.11 36.47 -10.27
CA LYS A 761 45.49 36.32 -10.74
C LYS A 761 45.56 35.48 -12.02
N GLU A 762 45.00 34.28 -12.00
CA GLU A 762 45.00 33.36 -13.15
C GLU A 762 44.19 33.94 -14.33
N LEU A 763 43.11 34.67 -14.04
CA LEU A 763 42.36 35.42 -15.07
C LEU A 763 43.24 36.47 -15.76
N LEU A 764 43.98 37.28 -15.00
CA LEU A 764 44.87 38.32 -15.55
C LEU A 764 46.05 37.72 -16.31
N GLU A 765 46.60 36.59 -15.86
CA GLU A 765 47.62 35.83 -16.59
C GLU A 765 47.06 35.30 -17.92
N CYS A 766 45.84 34.77 -17.91
CA CYS A 766 45.15 34.31 -19.12
C CYS A 766 44.89 35.45 -20.11
N MET A 767 44.43 36.60 -19.61
CA MET A 767 44.26 37.82 -20.41
C MET A 767 45.58 38.27 -21.03
N GLY A 768 46.65 38.32 -20.23
CA GLY A 768 47.98 38.69 -20.68
C GLY A 768 48.59 37.73 -21.70
N ARG A 769 48.12 36.48 -21.77
CA ARG A 769 48.57 35.48 -22.74
C ARG A 769 47.76 35.50 -24.04
N LEU A 770 46.49 35.90 -24.00
CA LEU A 770 45.55 35.73 -25.12
C LEU A 770 45.12 37.06 -25.77
N ASP A 771 45.02 38.16 -25.02
CA ASP A 771 44.59 39.46 -25.56
C ASP A 771 45.78 40.22 -26.18
N GLN A 772 45.77 40.36 -27.50
CA GLN A 772 46.84 41.01 -28.27
C GLN A 772 47.07 42.47 -27.86
N GLN A 773 46.02 43.18 -27.44
CA GLN A 773 46.13 44.57 -27.01
C GLN A 773 46.84 44.67 -25.65
N LEU A 774 46.54 43.78 -24.70
CA LEU A 774 47.24 43.71 -23.42
C LEU A 774 48.70 43.28 -23.59
N ILE A 775 49.00 42.35 -24.49
CA ILE A 775 50.38 41.96 -24.82
C ILE A 775 51.17 43.18 -25.30
N HIS A 776 50.64 43.89 -26.31
CA HIS A 776 51.29 45.10 -26.84
C HIS A 776 51.44 46.22 -25.81
N LEU A 777 50.43 46.42 -24.95
CA LEU A 777 50.51 47.41 -23.87
C LEU A 777 51.56 47.04 -22.81
N LYS A 778 51.74 45.75 -22.52
CA LYS A 778 52.78 45.26 -21.59
C LYS A 778 54.17 45.37 -22.19
N GLU A 779 54.36 45.03 -23.48
CA GLU A 779 55.63 45.24 -24.19
C GLU A 779 56.02 46.73 -24.18
N LYS A 780 55.08 47.62 -24.51
CA LYS A 780 55.29 49.07 -24.42
C LYS A 780 55.59 49.57 -23.00
N LEU A 781 54.99 48.93 -21.98
CA LEU A 781 55.26 49.25 -20.60
C LEU A 781 56.70 48.89 -20.23
N GLU A 782 57.18 47.70 -20.63
CA GLU A 782 58.57 47.27 -20.43
C GLU A 782 59.58 48.18 -21.15
N GLU A 783 59.27 48.61 -22.38
CA GLU A 783 60.07 49.60 -23.12
C GLU A 783 60.09 50.98 -22.43
N ALA A 784 58.94 51.43 -21.91
CA ALA A 784 58.81 52.71 -21.21
C ALA A 784 59.51 52.72 -19.84
N GLU A 785 59.48 51.59 -19.12
CA GLU A 785 60.20 51.38 -17.85
C GLU A 785 61.72 51.38 -18.09
N SER A 786 62.17 50.77 -19.19
CA SER A 786 63.60 50.74 -19.58
C SER A 786 64.14 52.11 -20.00
N SER A 787 63.29 53.01 -20.50
CA SER A 787 63.66 54.35 -20.99
C SER A 787 63.48 55.48 -19.96
N GLY A 788 62.96 55.19 -18.76
CA GLY A 788 62.88 56.16 -17.65
C GLY A 788 61.78 57.23 -17.78
N THR A 789 60.75 57.01 -18.61
CA THR A 789 59.71 58.03 -18.89
C THR A 789 58.49 57.90 -17.96
N GLN A 790 58.59 58.47 -16.75
CA GLN A 790 57.65 58.22 -15.64
C GLN A 790 56.16 58.52 -15.94
N GLY A 791 55.86 59.57 -16.70
CA GLY A 791 54.48 59.91 -17.09
C GLY A 791 53.85 58.96 -18.12
N LEU A 792 54.66 58.30 -18.95
CA LEU A 792 54.19 57.32 -19.93
C LEU A 792 53.85 55.98 -19.26
N VAL A 793 54.64 55.60 -18.24
CA VAL A 793 54.44 54.38 -17.43
C VAL A 793 53.10 54.43 -16.71
N GLU A 794 52.75 55.55 -16.05
CA GLU A 794 51.45 55.69 -15.37
C GLU A 794 50.26 55.61 -16.33
N SER A 795 50.38 56.24 -17.51
CA SER A 795 49.34 56.18 -18.55
C SER A 795 49.14 54.77 -19.10
N LEU A 796 50.23 54.04 -19.38
CA LEU A 796 50.18 52.65 -19.84
C LEU A 796 49.60 51.72 -18.78
N GLN A 797 49.97 51.89 -17.51
CA GLN A 797 49.38 51.12 -16.40
C GLN A 797 47.88 51.39 -16.23
N GLN A 798 47.41 52.63 -16.45
CA GLN A 798 45.97 52.94 -16.45
C GLN A 798 45.24 52.29 -17.62
N GLN A 799 45.83 52.31 -18.83
CA GLN A 799 45.25 51.68 -20.01
C GLN A 799 45.16 50.15 -19.87
N ILE A 800 46.19 49.51 -19.30
CA ILE A 800 46.19 48.08 -18.96
C ILE A 800 45.06 47.78 -17.98
N ARG A 801 44.97 48.49 -16.86
CA ARG A 801 43.91 48.29 -15.86
C ARG A 801 42.51 48.50 -16.44
N ALA A 802 42.33 49.51 -17.30
CA ALA A 802 41.06 49.75 -17.98
C ALA A 802 40.67 48.60 -18.91
N ARG A 803 41.64 48.07 -19.68
CA ARG A 803 41.43 46.93 -20.58
C ARG A 803 41.16 45.63 -19.83
N GLU A 804 41.89 45.34 -18.75
CA GLU A 804 41.65 44.20 -17.87
C GLU A 804 40.24 44.24 -17.27
N LYS A 805 39.81 45.41 -16.78
CA LYS A 805 38.45 45.59 -16.25
C LYS A 805 37.38 45.40 -17.33
N GLN A 806 37.64 45.87 -18.56
CA GLN A 806 36.75 45.66 -19.70
C GLN A 806 36.61 44.17 -20.08
N LEU A 807 37.71 43.42 -20.04
CA LEU A 807 37.77 42.01 -20.43
C LEU A 807 37.29 41.05 -19.33
N SER A 808 37.25 41.50 -18.07
CA SER A 808 36.92 40.66 -16.92
C SER A 808 35.63 39.83 -17.07
N PRO A 809 34.48 40.38 -17.51
CA PRO A 809 33.26 39.58 -17.65
C PRO A 809 33.40 38.47 -18.70
N LEU A 810 34.06 38.75 -19.82
CA LEU A 810 34.28 37.79 -20.90
C LEU A 810 35.24 36.67 -20.47
N TYR A 811 36.36 37.01 -19.82
CA TYR A 811 37.30 36.01 -19.35
C TYR A 811 36.75 35.17 -18.19
N THR A 812 35.82 35.72 -17.40
CA THR A 812 35.04 34.94 -16.44
C THR A 812 34.19 33.90 -17.18
N GLN A 813 33.48 34.27 -18.24
CA GLN A 813 32.72 33.32 -19.06
C GLN A 813 33.61 32.26 -19.71
N ILE A 814 34.80 32.64 -20.20
CA ILE A 814 35.80 31.70 -20.74
C ILE A 814 36.25 30.71 -19.65
N ALA A 815 36.55 31.21 -18.44
CA ALA A 815 36.93 30.38 -17.31
C ALA A 815 35.80 29.42 -16.90
N THR A 816 34.55 29.91 -16.84
CA THR A 816 33.38 29.07 -16.57
C THR A 816 33.26 28.00 -17.65
N LYS A 817 33.40 28.36 -18.94
CA LYS A 817 33.34 27.39 -20.03
C LYS A 817 34.47 26.35 -19.93
N PHE A 818 35.66 26.77 -19.55
CA PHE A 818 36.78 25.87 -19.30
C PHE A 818 36.49 24.90 -18.14
N ALA A 819 35.89 25.38 -17.05
CA ALA A 819 35.44 24.53 -15.95
C ALA A 819 34.34 23.56 -16.40
N GLU A 820 33.35 24.00 -17.19
CA GLU A 820 32.30 23.13 -17.74
C GLU A 820 32.85 21.95 -18.56
N LEU A 821 33.97 22.13 -19.28
CA LEU A 821 34.57 21.03 -20.05
C LEU A 821 35.06 19.87 -19.15
N HIS A 822 35.30 20.14 -17.86
CA HIS A 822 35.64 19.13 -16.85
C HIS A 822 34.43 18.41 -16.27
N ASP A 823 33.21 18.81 -16.64
CA ASP A 823 31.97 18.27 -16.08
C ASP A 823 31.32 17.24 -17.01
N THR A 824 31.86 17.06 -18.21
CA THR A 824 31.23 16.31 -19.30
C THR A 824 31.13 14.81 -18.99
N SER A 825 30.03 14.19 -19.44
CA SER A 825 29.80 12.74 -19.45
C SER A 825 30.99 11.96 -20.05
N LEU A 826 31.59 12.46 -21.14
CA LEU A 826 32.79 11.89 -21.76
C LEU A 826 33.98 11.81 -20.80
N ARG A 827 34.18 12.82 -19.96
CA ARG A 827 35.23 12.76 -18.92
C ARG A 827 34.90 11.71 -17.87
N MET A 828 33.63 11.56 -17.48
CA MET A 828 33.21 10.52 -16.54
C MET A 828 33.56 9.13 -17.06
N ALA A 829 33.22 8.85 -18.33
CA ALA A 829 33.55 7.58 -18.98
C ALA A 829 35.08 7.39 -19.10
N ALA A 830 35.82 8.43 -19.51
CA ALA A 830 37.28 8.37 -19.60
C ALA A 830 37.97 8.12 -18.24
N LYS A 831 37.32 8.46 -17.13
CA LYS A 831 37.78 8.16 -15.76
C LYS A 831 37.22 6.84 -15.22
N GLY A 832 36.34 6.15 -15.95
CA GLY A 832 35.77 4.87 -15.56
C GLY A 832 34.81 4.95 -14.37
N VAL A 833 34.24 6.12 -14.08
CA VAL A 833 33.29 6.29 -12.95
C VAL A 833 31.84 6.00 -13.36
N VAL A 834 31.55 5.99 -14.66
CA VAL A 834 30.31 5.47 -15.25
C VAL A 834 30.64 4.31 -16.19
N LYS A 835 29.71 3.35 -16.32
CA LYS A 835 29.88 2.18 -17.19
C LYS A 835 29.84 2.53 -18.66
N GLU A 836 28.87 3.34 -19.05
CA GLU A 836 28.62 3.72 -20.44
C GLU A 836 27.86 5.04 -20.49
N ILE A 837 28.04 5.77 -21.60
CA ILE A 837 27.24 6.96 -21.92
C ILE A 837 26.10 6.51 -22.82
N LEU A 838 24.87 6.88 -22.46
CA LEU A 838 23.67 6.42 -23.13
C LEU A 838 23.00 7.57 -23.89
N GLU A 839 22.45 7.26 -25.06
CA GLU A 839 21.52 8.17 -25.74
C GLU A 839 20.15 8.10 -25.06
N TRP A 840 19.63 9.24 -24.57
CA TRP A 840 18.31 9.34 -23.93
C TRP A 840 17.21 8.58 -24.67
N LYS A 841 17.17 8.72 -26.00
CA LYS A 841 16.18 8.13 -26.89
C LYS A 841 16.13 6.59 -26.81
N GLN A 842 17.27 5.96 -26.59
CA GLN A 842 17.43 4.50 -26.56
C GLN A 842 17.46 3.92 -25.14
N SER A 843 17.48 4.78 -24.12
CA SER A 843 17.62 4.40 -22.71
C SER A 843 16.65 3.30 -22.27
N ARG A 844 15.37 3.35 -22.69
CA ARG A 844 14.36 2.31 -22.38
C ARG A 844 14.80 0.92 -22.85
N SER A 845 15.12 0.78 -24.14
CA SER A 845 15.50 -0.50 -24.75
C SER A 845 16.78 -1.05 -24.12
N PHE A 846 17.76 -0.17 -23.88
CA PHE A 846 18.99 -0.51 -23.19
C PHE A 846 18.72 -1.04 -21.77
N PHE A 847 18.01 -0.27 -20.95
CA PHE A 847 17.77 -0.63 -19.55
C PHE A 847 16.90 -1.88 -19.42
N TYR A 848 15.95 -2.11 -20.34
CA TYR A 848 15.17 -3.35 -20.34
C TYR A 848 16.06 -4.58 -20.54
N LYS A 849 16.92 -4.57 -21.57
CA LYS A 849 17.87 -5.67 -21.85
C LYS A 849 18.81 -5.88 -20.67
N ARG A 850 19.41 -4.80 -20.17
CA ARG A 850 20.36 -4.84 -19.06
C ARG A 850 19.72 -5.33 -17.76
N LEU A 851 18.53 -4.84 -17.42
CA LEU A 851 17.78 -5.27 -16.25
C LEU A 851 17.44 -6.76 -16.34
N ARG A 852 16.92 -7.21 -17.50
CA ARG A 852 16.61 -8.63 -17.74
C ARG A 852 17.85 -9.51 -17.58
N ARG A 853 19.00 -9.10 -18.13
CA ARG A 853 20.30 -9.76 -17.98
C ARG A 853 20.71 -9.86 -16.51
N ARG A 854 20.63 -8.76 -15.75
CA ARG A 854 21.06 -8.72 -14.34
C ARG A 854 20.16 -9.53 -13.41
N ILE A 855 18.84 -9.52 -13.63
CA ILE A 855 17.91 -10.41 -12.90
C ILE A 855 18.25 -11.88 -13.19
N ALA A 856 18.54 -12.21 -14.45
CA ALA A 856 18.89 -13.57 -14.85
C ALA A 856 20.23 -14.04 -14.27
N GLU A 857 21.24 -13.16 -14.21
CA GLU A 857 22.51 -13.40 -13.50
C GLU A 857 22.26 -13.65 -12.01
N ASP A 858 21.54 -12.74 -11.35
CA ASP A 858 21.27 -12.79 -9.91
C ASP A 858 20.54 -14.08 -9.50
N SER A 859 19.56 -14.50 -10.30
CA SER A 859 18.86 -15.78 -10.12
C SER A 859 19.81 -17.00 -10.17
N LEU A 860 20.78 -16.99 -11.10
CA LEU A 860 21.75 -18.08 -11.22
C LEU A 860 22.78 -18.03 -10.06
N ILE A 861 23.22 -16.84 -9.68
CA ILE A 861 24.11 -16.61 -8.54
C ILE A 861 23.47 -17.14 -7.25
N LYS A 862 22.21 -16.81 -6.99
CA LYS A 862 21.44 -17.34 -5.84
C LYS A 862 21.42 -18.86 -5.85
N THR A 863 21.14 -19.47 -7.00
CA THR A 863 21.12 -20.94 -7.16
C THR A 863 22.48 -21.58 -6.82
N ILE A 864 23.58 -20.94 -7.23
CA ILE A 864 24.95 -21.42 -6.98
C ILE A 864 25.33 -21.25 -5.50
N ILE A 865 25.02 -20.09 -4.89
CA ILE A 865 25.29 -19.83 -3.48
C ILE A 865 24.51 -20.82 -2.59
N GLU A 866 23.25 -21.12 -2.91
CA GLU A 866 22.45 -22.11 -2.20
C GLU A 866 23.04 -23.53 -2.33
N ALA A 867 23.49 -23.89 -3.54
CA ALA A 867 24.16 -25.15 -3.82
C ALA A 867 25.48 -25.31 -3.02
N ALA A 868 26.24 -24.23 -2.87
CA ALA A 868 27.48 -24.18 -2.09
C ALA A 868 27.26 -24.02 -0.57
N GLY A 869 26.03 -23.75 -0.11
CA GLY A 869 25.70 -23.66 1.32
C GLY A 869 25.99 -22.30 1.95
N HIS A 870 25.84 -21.20 1.20
CA HIS A 870 26.00 -19.81 1.65
C HIS A 870 27.40 -19.41 2.15
N GLN A 871 28.40 -20.26 1.98
CA GLN A 871 29.80 -19.93 2.29
C GLN A 871 30.49 -19.16 1.14
N LEU A 872 29.93 -19.25 -0.07
CA LEU A 872 30.47 -18.62 -1.26
C LEU A 872 30.00 -17.14 -1.37
N PRO A 873 30.91 -16.16 -1.40
CA PRO A 873 30.55 -14.76 -1.62
C PRO A 873 29.91 -14.52 -3.00
N TYR A 874 29.10 -13.46 -3.12
CA TYR A 874 28.42 -13.08 -4.38
C TYR A 874 29.38 -12.98 -5.56
N LYS A 875 30.48 -12.22 -5.39
CA LYS A 875 31.51 -12.06 -6.42
C LYS A 875 32.09 -13.38 -6.89
N SER A 876 32.45 -14.29 -5.97
CA SER A 876 33.01 -15.60 -6.33
C SER A 876 32.01 -16.47 -7.09
N ALA A 877 30.73 -16.44 -6.71
CA ALA A 877 29.67 -17.13 -7.43
C ALA A 877 29.50 -16.58 -8.85
N ARG A 878 29.57 -15.26 -9.01
CA ARG A 878 29.55 -14.60 -10.32
C ARG A 878 30.75 -14.98 -11.18
N ASP A 879 31.95 -15.00 -10.60
CA ASP A 879 33.17 -15.37 -11.31
C ASP A 879 33.11 -16.82 -11.80
N LEU A 880 32.56 -17.75 -11.01
CA LEU A 880 32.32 -19.13 -11.44
C LEU A 880 31.39 -19.21 -12.66
N ILE A 881 30.29 -18.43 -12.67
CA ILE A 881 29.38 -18.38 -13.83
C ILE A 881 30.13 -17.90 -15.07
N ILE A 882 30.94 -16.86 -14.93
CA ILE A 882 31.72 -16.33 -16.05
C ILE A 882 32.68 -17.40 -16.57
N THR A 883 33.40 -18.10 -15.68
CA THR A 883 34.30 -19.20 -16.08
C THR A 883 33.53 -20.31 -16.79
N TRP A 884 32.40 -20.78 -16.25
CA TRP A 884 31.61 -21.85 -16.88
C TRP A 884 31.02 -21.44 -18.23
N PHE A 885 30.67 -20.17 -18.40
CA PHE A 885 30.23 -19.63 -19.67
C PHE A 885 31.39 -19.56 -20.67
N LEU A 886 32.55 -19.03 -20.26
CA LEU A 886 33.73 -18.90 -21.12
C LEU A 886 34.34 -20.25 -21.51
N ASP A 887 34.18 -21.30 -20.68
CA ASP A 887 34.63 -22.65 -20.99
C ASP A 887 33.67 -23.41 -21.94
N SER A 888 32.46 -22.87 -22.18
CA SER A 888 31.45 -23.50 -23.02
C SER A 888 31.77 -23.37 -24.51
N ASP A 889 31.20 -24.25 -25.34
CA ASP A 889 31.40 -24.18 -26.80
C ASP A 889 30.74 -22.93 -27.44
N ILE A 890 29.83 -22.25 -26.71
CA ILE A 890 29.14 -21.04 -27.18
C ILE A 890 30.07 -19.82 -27.19
N SER A 891 31.03 -19.74 -26.25
CA SER A 891 31.95 -18.61 -26.13
C SER A 891 33.12 -18.66 -27.13
N ARG A 892 33.43 -19.84 -27.70
CA ARG A 892 34.60 -20.06 -28.58
C ARG A 892 34.52 -19.32 -29.92
N ILE A 893 33.40 -18.67 -30.22
CA ILE A 893 33.12 -18.00 -31.49
C ILE A 893 33.54 -16.52 -31.46
N GLU A 894 33.60 -15.85 -30.29
CA GLU A 894 33.94 -14.41 -30.20
C GLU A 894 34.75 -14.03 -28.94
N GLN A 895 35.73 -13.11 -29.10
CA GLN A 895 36.60 -12.63 -28.01
C GLN A 895 35.87 -11.87 -26.88
N ASN A 896 34.63 -11.39 -27.09
CA ASN A 896 33.81 -10.66 -26.12
C ASN A 896 32.47 -11.36 -25.81
N ALA A 897 32.40 -12.69 -25.91
CA ALA A 897 31.14 -13.43 -25.80
C ALA A 897 30.33 -13.19 -24.50
N TRP A 898 30.96 -12.82 -23.37
CA TRP A 898 30.22 -12.59 -22.11
C TRP A 898 29.31 -11.36 -22.15
N THR A 899 29.68 -10.34 -22.93
CA THR A 899 28.89 -9.10 -23.09
C THR A 899 27.74 -9.26 -24.07
N ASP A 900 27.67 -10.38 -24.80
CA ASP A 900 26.53 -10.72 -25.65
C ASP A 900 25.41 -11.34 -24.82
N ASP A 901 24.30 -10.61 -24.68
CA ASP A 901 23.13 -11.04 -23.95
C ASP A 901 22.45 -12.26 -24.61
N GLU A 902 22.43 -12.37 -25.95
CA GLU A 902 21.79 -13.49 -26.65
C GLU A 902 22.57 -14.79 -26.43
N ALA A 903 23.91 -14.73 -26.56
CA ALA A 903 24.78 -15.85 -26.24
C ALA A 903 24.60 -16.30 -24.78
N PHE A 904 24.51 -15.35 -23.84
CA PHE A 904 24.27 -15.68 -22.44
C PHE A 904 22.92 -16.37 -22.20
N PHE A 905 21.81 -15.84 -22.73
CA PHE A 905 20.50 -16.46 -22.53
C PHE A 905 20.46 -17.86 -23.14
N LYS A 906 21.04 -18.04 -24.33
CA LYS A 906 21.18 -19.37 -24.97
C LYS A 906 21.94 -20.36 -24.08
N TRP A 907 22.99 -19.91 -23.40
CA TRP A 907 23.75 -20.74 -22.45
C TRP A 907 22.98 -20.99 -21.14
N LYS A 908 22.40 -19.95 -20.55
CA LYS A 908 21.69 -20.01 -19.26
C LYS A 908 20.45 -20.90 -19.35
N ASP A 909 19.71 -20.80 -20.44
CA ASP A 909 18.39 -21.44 -20.61
C ASP A 909 18.52 -22.94 -20.93
N ASP A 910 19.72 -23.45 -21.22
CA ASP A 910 20.02 -24.89 -21.23
C ASP A 910 20.70 -25.31 -19.91
N PRO A 911 19.98 -25.95 -18.96
CA PRO A 911 20.53 -26.35 -17.67
C PRO A 911 21.72 -27.32 -17.78
N LYS A 912 21.83 -28.08 -18.88
CA LYS A 912 22.92 -29.06 -19.07
C LYS A 912 24.29 -28.43 -19.00
N ASN A 913 24.39 -27.13 -19.31
CA ASN A 913 25.64 -26.38 -19.32
C ASN A 913 26.27 -26.22 -17.93
N TYR A 914 25.48 -26.23 -16.85
CA TYR A 914 25.98 -25.99 -15.49
C TYR A 914 25.41 -26.94 -14.43
N GLU A 915 24.42 -27.79 -14.74
CA GLU A 915 23.80 -28.69 -13.76
C GLU A 915 24.81 -29.64 -13.11
N ALA A 916 25.76 -30.19 -13.88
CA ALA A 916 26.81 -31.06 -13.35
C ALA A 916 27.72 -30.32 -12.35
N LYS A 917 28.07 -29.06 -12.66
CA LYS A 917 28.88 -28.20 -11.78
C LYS A 917 28.13 -27.81 -10.51
N VAL A 918 26.84 -27.52 -10.63
CA VAL A 918 25.97 -27.26 -9.47
C VAL A 918 25.84 -28.50 -8.57
N LYS A 919 25.74 -29.71 -9.16
CA LYS A 919 25.75 -30.97 -8.39
C LYS A 919 27.08 -31.16 -7.65
N GLU A 920 28.20 -30.87 -8.29
CA GLU A 920 29.53 -30.93 -7.66
C GLU A 920 29.63 -30.00 -6.44
N LEU A 921 29.13 -28.76 -6.54
CA LEU A 921 29.06 -27.84 -5.41
C LEU A 921 28.20 -28.38 -4.26
N ARG A 922 27.07 -29.03 -4.57
CA ARG A 922 26.23 -29.67 -3.54
C ARG A 922 26.95 -30.84 -2.85
N VAL A 923 27.73 -31.62 -3.61
CA VAL A 923 28.55 -32.69 -3.04
C VAL A 923 29.61 -32.09 -2.10
N GLN A 924 30.33 -31.06 -2.55
CA GLN A 924 31.34 -30.36 -1.72
C GLN A 924 30.74 -29.82 -0.43
N LYS A 925 29.54 -29.21 -0.50
CA LYS A 925 28.79 -28.75 0.67
C LYS A 925 28.52 -29.88 1.66
N ILE A 926 27.98 -31.01 1.21
CA ILE A 926 27.66 -32.15 2.07
C ILE A 926 28.94 -32.77 2.65
N VAL A 927 30.00 -32.90 1.85
CA VAL A 927 31.31 -33.40 2.30
C VAL A 927 31.86 -32.51 3.42
N LEU A 928 31.81 -31.19 3.26
CA LEU A 928 32.25 -30.25 4.29
C LEU A 928 31.41 -30.32 5.57
N GLN A 929 30.10 -30.49 5.44
CA GLN A 929 29.21 -30.66 6.60
C GLN A 929 29.53 -31.95 7.37
N LEU A 930 29.76 -33.06 6.65
CA LEU A 930 30.10 -34.34 7.26
C LEU A 930 31.52 -34.36 7.85
N SER A 931 32.50 -33.72 7.19
CA SER A 931 33.86 -33.63 7.73
C SER A 931 33.93 -32.77 8.98
N ASN A 932 33.14 -31.70 9.07
CA ASN A 932 33.02 -30.90 10.29
C ASN A 932 32.45 -31.72 11.46
N ILE A 933 31.45 -32.58 11.22
CA ILE A 933 30.95 -33.53 12.23
C ILE A 933 32.05 -34.50 12.64
N GLY A 934 32.80 -35.04 11.67
CA GLY A 934 33.90 -35.97 11.92
C GLY A 934 35.04 -35.42 12.79
N ASN A 935 35.20 -34.10 12.84
CA ASN A 935 36.21 -33.44 13.67
C ASN A 935 35.76 -33.23 15.14
N SER A 936 34.50 -33.52 15.47
CA SER A 936 33.90 -33.32 16.79
C SER A 936 33.52 -34.67 17.40
N THR A 937 34.22 -35.07 18.47
CA THR A 937 33.96 -36.34 19.15
C THR A 937 32.56 -36.43 19.72
N SER A 938 32.03 -35.33 20.28
CA SER A 938 30.66 -35.27 20.79
C SER A 938 29.60 -35.37 19.69
N ASP A 939 29.84 -34.78 18.52
CA ASP A 939 28.89 -34.87 17.41
C ASP A 939 28.90 -36.26 16.76
N LEU A 940 30.06 -36.93 16.74
CA LEU A 940 30.19 -38.32 16.30
C LEU A 940 29.40 -39.29 17.19
N GLU A 941 29.41 -39.10 18.51
CA GLU A 941 28.65 -39.94 19.45
C GLU A 941 27.13 -39.88 19.18
N VAL A 942 26.61 -38.71 18.78
CA VAL A 942 25.17 -38.53 18.49
C VAL A 942 24.80 -38.69 17.02
N LEU A 943 25.78 -38.87 16.11
CA LEU A 943 25.55 -39.01 14.67
C LEU A 943 24.54 -40.12 14.30
N PRO A 944 24.54 -41.32 14.93
CA PRO A 944 23.53 -42.34 14.63
C PRO A 944 22.09 -41.87 14.86
N GLN A 945 21.87 -41.06 15.92
CA GLN A 945 20.56 -40.51 16.26
C GLN A 945 20.13 -39.44 15.25
N GLY A 946 21.09 -38.63 14.78
CA GLY A 946 20.91 -37.70 13.67
C GLY A 946 20.51 -38.40 12.37
N LEU A 947 21.21 -39.48 11.98
CA LEU A 947 20.89 -40.27 10.79
C LEU A 947 19.51 -40.94 10.89
N ALA A 948 19.14 -41.45 12.07
CA ALA A 948 17.80 -42.00 12.30
C ALA A 948 16.70 -40.94 12.11
N THR A 949 16.93 -39.72 12.60
CA THR A 949 16.00 -38.58 12.43
C THR A 949 15.93 -38.10 10.98
N LEU A 950 17.06 -38.13 10.26
CA LEU A 950 17.08 -37.84 8.83
C LEU A 950 16.21 -38.86 8.08
N LEU A 951 16.43 -40.16 8.30
CA LEU A 951 15.68 -41.22 7.64
C LEU A 951 14.18 -41.13 7.92
N SER A 952 13.75 -40.76 9.14
CA SER A 952 12.32 -40.65 9.48
C SER A 952 11.60 -39.52 8.73
N LYS A 953 12.31 -38.48 8.31
CA LYS A 953 11.78 -37.36 7.51
C LYS A 953 11.79 -37.61 6.00
N VAL A 954 12.58 -38.58 5.52
CA VAL A 954 12.60 -38.94 4.09
C VAL A 954 11.35 -39.74 3.74
N ASP A 955 10.79 -39.43 2.56
CA ASP A 955 9.66 -40.16 1.96
C ASP A 955 9.92 -41.68 1.97
N PRO A 956 8.92 -42.54 2.28
CA PRO A 956 9.12 -43.97 2.41
C PRO A 956 9.78 -44.64 1.19
N THR A 957 9.48 -44.19 -0.03
CA THR A 957 10.03 -44.79 -1.26
C THR A 957 11.52 -44.47 -1.44
N ARG A 958 11.91 -43.22 -1.16
CA ARG A 958 13.31 -42.77 -1.23
C ARG A 958 14.15 -43.26 -0.05
N ARG A 959 13.51 -43.50 1.09
CA ARG A 959 14.16 -44.01 2.30
C ARG A 959 14.82 -45.37 2.04
N LEU A 960 14.13 -46.28 1.36
CA LEU A 960 14.68 -47.61 1.06
C LEU A 960 15.93 -47.54 0.17
N VAL A 961 15.86 -46.73 -0.89
CA VAL A 961 17.00 -46.49 -1.79
C VAL A 961 18.18 -45.88 -1.03
N LEU A 962 17.91 -44.87 -0.19
CA LEU A 962 18.96 -44.22 0.60
C LEU A 962 19.60 -45.19 1.61
N ILE A 963 18.82 -46.06 2.26
CA ILE A 963 19.35 -47.09 3.16
C ILE A 963 20.25 -48.06 2.39
N GLU A 964 19.85 -48.49 1.20
CA GLU A 964 20.64 -49.40 0.37
C GLU A 964 21.97 -48.76 -0.07
N GLU A 965 21.94 -47.50 -0.50
CA GLU A 965 23.14 -46.75 -0.86
C GLU A 965 24.05 -46.51 0.35
N LEU A 966 23.50 -46.17 1.52
CA LEU A 966 24.29 -46.03 2.74
C LEU A 966 24.94 -47.36 3.17
N ARG A 967 24.24 -48.50 3.00
CA ARG A 967 24.84 -49.82 3.26
C ARG A 967 26.03 -50.09 2.34
N LYS A 968 25.93 -49.78 1.06
CA LYS A 968 27.05 -49.92 0.10
C LYS A 968 28.28 -49.11 0.52
N VAL A 969 28.09 -47.95 1.14
CA VAL A 969 29.18 -47.10 1.63
C VAL A 969 29.79 -47.63 2.95
N LEU A 970 28.98 -48.26 3.80
CA LEU A 970 29.41 -48.76 5.12
C LEU A 970 30.13 -50.12 5.07
N GLY A 971 30.09 -50.83 3.93
CA GLY A 971 30.69 -52.15 3.74
C GLY A 971 29.67 -53.26 3.91
#